data_AF-A0A286GJH5-F1
#
_entry.id   AF-A0A286GJH5-F1
#
_cell.length_a   1.000
_cell.length_b   1.000
_cell.length_c   1.000
_cell.angle_alpha   90.00
_cell.angle_beta   90.00
_cell.angle_gamma   90.00
#
_symmetry.space_group_name_H-M   'P 1'
#
loop_
_entity.id
_entity.type
_entity.pdbx_description
1 polymer ?
#
loop_
_entity_poly.entity_id
_entity_poly.type
_entity_poly.pdbx_seq_one_letter_code
_entity_poly.pdbx_strand_id
1 'polypeptide(L)'
;MNELKNEIDDFEKRERFSGPAKRIMEKIKPLRSHIDIAKRRWFWELLQNASDVSEQTEIEVVLSVDNLKFRHNGNPFTYKDARNLIEPDSGKDEFSENIPREQIGQFGTGFLATHILSLLIKVDGIIESKDKNNYYKFGFDLDRRYPEEIDYKSALMVSIEKSIEQLNEDYSPITNYQKNGKPETEFNYDFKFPYEDENSFEIAKSGIENLKTVFPFVLSFIPKIKTATIIDRTTSIDHITVYSAQQDQNTALPYQLFSITRTLDGIKETDTDIALISEGSTTVAINVEKINATEISILPYDKELPKLFCAFPFVGTEDFNFPIVINSKDFDPKTERNGIELSDKDDKNRSRIIEAVTAYKKVLKIAETEKWKNIYRICKIYDSNFAEDKIKTWFKRTVVDEIRSAILSHKIVETDKEPIYLKDSLIPYFADKKEEVVKKIYDSSKDLLASKLPKSEHYLEWCNLLDFTYFKDQKLDIEKLVKEIAVKSKLTTLKTSLPPFINVNDWLNTVIELIIETDNTTLLDKFPIIPNQNENFKIRNGKEKLFLDNDVPDELKTILTGLTKNDWKDFLLHKDYERNTTLIADKDKKSLLDIVVEIDNELRDYRSNRKESKFLTAVNSIFKWVNDNDIVEEKAKIYFPWFSQNKAQIVLDTFSTDQDRENAFAIVQSGKMEVLAKIAKSNLSSSDIELVTENIGEFKIFLDWIKNKVDDEYFADELGGNEGESFIYSLLVSKFQKDNVVWASKNAEARFDFQVLNEDKTTRFYIDVKTTSSGIANTDSIPFFMRLSQWNFLDENESKDKYYIARVFRHNEEFSAKFLKINKENI
;
A
#
# COMPACT_ATOMS: atom_id res chain seq x y z
N MET A 1 -62.46 -45.74 -59.34
CA MET A 1 -62.33 -46.23 -57.94
C MET A 1 -60.92 -46.01 -57.39
N ASN A 2 -59.85 -46.43 -58.08
CA ASN A 2 -58.48 -46.18 -57.61
C ASN A 2 -58.08 -44.69 -57.63
N GLU A 3 -58.52 -43.90 -58.62
CA GLU A 3 -58.25 -42.45 -58.63
C GLU A 3 -58.92 -41.71 -57.46
N LEU A 4 -60.21 -41.95 -57.20
CA LEU A 4 -60.92 -41.34 -56.07
C LEU A 4 -60.32 -41.76 -54.72
N LYS A 5 -59.87 -43.02 -54.61
CA LYS A 5 -59.19 -43.49 -53.39
C LYS A 5 -57.86 -42.78 -53.18
N ASN A 6 -57.07 -42.60 -54.25
CA ASN A 6 -55.84 -41.83 -54.18
C ASN A 6 -56.09 -40.35 -53.87
N GLU A 7 -57.15 -39.72 -54.41
CA GLU A 7 -57.53 -38.34 -54.07
C GLU A 7 -57.94 -38.18 -52.60
N ILE A 8 -58.69 -39.14 -52.04
CA ILE A 8 -59.07 -39.15 -50.62
C ILE A 8 -57.84 -39.33 -49.74
N ASP A 9 -56.98 -40.31 -50.05
CA ASP A 9 -55.75 -40.56 -49.31
C ASP A 9 -54.81 -39.34 -49.35
N ASP A 10 -54.68 -38.68 -50.51
CA ASP A 10 -53.92 -37.43 -50.68
C ASP A 10 -54.51 -36.27 -49.86
N PHE A 11 -55.83 -36.13 -49.85
CA PHE A 11 -56.51 -35.08 -49.08
C PHE A 11 -56.32 -35.29 -47.57
N GLU A 12 -56.51 -36.52 -47.07
CA GLU A 12 -56.32 -36.87 -45.67
C GLU A 12 -54.87 -36.68 -45.22
N LYS A 13 -53.89 -37.08 -46.05
CA LYS A 13 -52.47 -36.83 -45.80
C LYS A 13 -52.16 -35.34 -45.73
N ARG A 14 -52.71 -34.54 -46.65
CA ARG A 14 -52.51 -33.09 -46.66
C ARG A 14 -53.09 -32.41 -45.42
N GLU A 15 -54.32 -32.78 -45.02
CA GLU A 15 -54.93 -32.30 -43.78
C GLU A 15 -54.09 -32.66 -42.56
N ARG A 16 -53.62 -33.91 -42.47
CA ARG A 16 -52.82 -34.41 -41.35
C ARG A 16 -51.50 -33.64 -41.17
N PHE A 17 -50.73 -33.43 -42.24
CA PHE A 17 -49.39 -32.83 -42.15
C PHE A 17 -49.40 -31.30 -42.20
N SER A 18 -50.50 -30.68 -42.63
CA SER A 18 -50.66 -29.23 -42.72
C SER A 18 -50.43 -28.51 -41.39
N GLY A 19 -50.94 -29.06 -40.28
CA GLY A 19 -50.77 -28.49 -38.93
C GLY A 19 -49.31 -28.51 -38.45
N PRO A 20 -48.66 -29.68 -38.38
CA PRO A 20 -47.24 -29.79 -38.03
C PRO A 20 -46.31 -28.95 -38.93
N ALA A 21 -46.53 -28.95 -40.25
CA ALA A 21 -45.75 -28.14 -41.19
C ALA A 21 -45.84 -26.64 -40.89
N LYS A 22 -47.05 -26.15 -40.58
CA LYS A 22 -47.25 -24.74 -40.18
C LYS A 22 -46.47 -24.40 -38.91
N ARG A 23 -46.47 -25.27 -37.89
CA ARG A 23 -45.75 -25.06 -36.63
C ARG A 23 -44.24 -25.01 -36.81
N ILE A 24 -43.69 -25.94 -37.59
CA ILE A 24 -42.27 -25.95 -37.96
C ILE A 24 -41.90 -24.61 -38.61
N MET A 25 -42.69 -24.18 -39.60
CA MET A 25 -42.47 -22.89 -40.28
C MET A 25 -42.54 -21.69 -39.32
N GLU A 26 -43.50 -21.67 -38.39
CA GLU A 26 -43.67 -20.59 -37.40
C GLU A 26 -42.54 -20.53 -36.37
N LYS A 27 -41.80 -21.62 -36.14
CA LYS A 27 -40.70 -21.69 -35.16
C LYS A 27 -39.33 -21.55 -35.79
N ILE A 28 -39.14 -22.00 -37.03
CA ILE A 28 -37.88 -21.86 -37.76
C ILE A 28 -37.71 -20.43 -38.29
N LYS A 29 -38.75 -19.81 -38.88
CA LYS A 29 -38.67 -18.45 -39.44
C LYS A 29 -38.17 -17.37 -38.47
N PRO A 30 -38.60 -17.35 -37.18
CA PRO A 30 -38.15 -16.31 -36.23
C PRO A 30 -36.70 -16.43 -35.78
N LEU A 31 -35.99 -17.54 -36.08
CA LEU A 31 -34.58 -17.71 -35.67
C LEU A 31 -33.69 -16.59 -36.24
N ARG A 32 -34.05 -16.05 -37.42
CA ARG A 32 -33.38 -14.91 -38.04
C ARG A 32 -33.32 -13.66 -37.15
N SER A 33 -34.39 -13.39 -36.41
CA SER A 33 -34.50 -12.17 -35.60
C SER A 33 -33.67 -12.21 -34.32
N HIS A 34 -33.17 -13.38 -33.92
CA HIS A 34 -32.45 -13.59 -32.65
C HIS A 34 -31.22 -14.48 -32.83
N ILE A 35 -30.50 -14.27 -33.92
CA ILE A 35 -29.46 -15.20 -34.33
C ILE A 35 -28.32 -15.31 -33.31
N ASP A 36 -27.86 -14.20 -32.73
CA ASP A 36 -26.77 -14.19 -31.75
C ASP A 36 -27.12 -14.91 -30.45
N ILE A 37 -28.40 -14.95 -30.10
CA ILE A 37 -28.90 -15.73 -28.96
C ILE A 37 -28.97 -17.21 -29.35
N ALA A 38 -29.51 -17.52 -30.54
CA ALA A 38 -29.61 -18.90 -31.03
C ALA A 38 -28.24 -19.58 -31.17
N LYS A 39 -27.22 -18.86 -31.66
CA LYS A 39 -25.82 -19.30 -31.78
C LYS A 39 -25.22 -19.80 -30.46
N ARG A 40 -25.62 -19.18 -29.35
CA ARG A 40 -25.15 -19.52 -27.99
C ARG A 40 -26.09 -20.47 -27.24
N ARG A 41 -27.26 -20.78 -27.80
CA ARG A 41 -28.35 -21.53 -27.14
C ARG A 41 -28.45 -22.99 -27.58
N TRP A 42 -28.08 -23.31 -28.82
CA TRP A 42 -28.34 -24.64 -29.42
C TRP A 42 -27.78 -25.80 -28.58
N PHE A 43 -26.58 -25.65 -28.00
CA PHE A 43 -25.94 -26.71 -27.22
C PHE A 43 -26.74 -27.02 -25.96
N TRP A 44 -27.23 -25.98 -25.29
CA TRP A 44 -28.03 -26.11 -24.08
C TRP A 44 -29.38 -26.77 -24.34
N GLU A 45 -30.00 -26.51 -25.49
CA GLU A 45 -31.25 -27.18 -25.89
C GLU A 45 -31.03 -28.68 -26.11
N LEU A 46 -29.93 -29.08 -26.77
CA LEU A 46 -29.59 -30.49 -26.98
C LEU A 46 -29.23 -31.21 -25.68
N LEU A 47 -28.40 -30.57 -24.85
CA LEU A 47 -28.03 -31.12 -23.54
C LEU A 47 -29.22 -31.25 -22.60
N GLN A 48 -30.15 -30.30 -22.63
CA GLN A 48 -31.37 -30.41 -21.86
C GLN A 48 -32.23 -31.58 -22.33
N ASN A 49 -32.46 -31.72 -23.64
CA ASN A 49 -33.23 -32.85 -24.18
C ASN A 49 -32.64 -34.20 -23.76
N ALA A 50 -31.30 -34.30 -23.74
CA ALA A 50 -30.60 -35.50 -23.30
C ALA A 50 -30.73 -35.76 -21.78
N SER A 51 -30.66 -34.71 -20.97
CA SER A 51 -30.56 -34.84 -19.51
C SER A 51 -31.90 -34.88 -18.80
N ASP A 52 -32.93 -34.15 -19.26
CA ASP A 52 -34.26 -34.10 -18.61
C ASP A 52 -34.93 -35.47 -18.47
N VAL A 53 -34.63 -36.38 -19.39
CA VAL A 53 -35.22 -37.73 -19.42
C VAL A 53 -34.32 -38.80 -18.83
N SER A 54 -33.13 -38.49 -18.30
CA SER A 54 -32.18 -39.49 -17.80
C SER A 54 -31.79 -39.27 -16.33
N GLU A 55 -31.48 -40.37 -15.64
CA GLU A 55 -30.85 -40.36 -14.31
C GLU A 55 -29.35 -40.05 -14.39
N GLN A 56 -28.71 -40.43 -15.49
CA GLN A 56 -27.29 -40.20 -15.76
C GLN A 56 -27.10 -39.83 -17.24
N THR A 57 -26.31 -38.78 -17.51
CA THR A 57 -26.10 -38.31 -18.89
C THR A 57 -24.62 -38.16 -19.20
N GLU A 58 -24.21 -38.75 -20.30
CA GLU A 58 -22.93 -38.55 -20.97
C GLU A 58 -23.22 -38.04 -22.38
N ILE A 59 -22.47 -37.02 -22.79
CA ILE A 59 -22.58 -36.43 -24.12
C ILE A 59 -21.26 -36.53 -24.88
N GLU A 60 -21.35 -36.68 -26.20
CA GLU A 60 -20.23 -36.59 -27.12
C GLU A 60 -20.60 -35.64 -28.26
N VAL A 61 -19.78 -34.64 -28.52
CA VAL A 61 -19.96 -33.69 -29.61
C VAL A 61 -18.77 -33.81 -30.55
N VAL A 62 -19.02 -34.12 -31.82
CA VAL A 62 -17.98 -34.18 -32.86
C VAL A 62 -18.16 -32.98 -33.79
N LEU A 63 -17.18 -32.08 -33.82
CA LEU A 63 -17.14 -30.96 -34.74
C LEU A 63 -16.20 -31.27 -35.91
N SER A 64 -16.66 -31.09 -37.14
CA SER A 64 -15.86 -31.18 -38.37
C SER A 64 -16.15 -29.97 -39.25
N VAL A 65 -15.36 -29.76 -40.31
CA VAL A 65 -15.58 -28.65 -41.25
C VAL A 65 -16.92 -28.76 -41.98
N ASP A 66 -17.43 -29.98 -42.17
CA ASP A 66 -18.65 -30.25 -42.94
C ASP A 66 -19.90 -30.53 -42.10
N ASN A 67 -19.75 -30.85 -40.80
CA ASN A 67 -20.89 -31.22 -39.95
C ASN A 67 -20.60 -31.07 -38.45
N LEU A 68 -21.69 -31.11 -37.68
CA LEU A 68 -21.67 -31.31 -36.24
C LEU A 68 -22.47 -32.57 -35.88
N LYS A 69 -21.91 -33.44 -35.05
CA LYS A 69 -22.63 -34.57 -34.44
C LYS A 69 -22.78 -34.35 -32.95
N PHE A 70 -24.02 -34.33 -32.46
CA PHE A 70 -24.32 -34.35 -31.04
C PHE A 70 -24.84 -35.72 -30.65
N ARG A 71 -24.16 -36.40 -29.73
CA ARG A 71 -24.51 -37.74 -29.27
C ARG A 71 -24.74 -37.77 -27.77
N HIS A 72 -25.70 -38.57 -27.31
CA HIS A 72 -25.95 -38.75 -25.88
C HIS A 72 -26.46 -40.16 -25.53
N ASN A 73 -26.35 -40.52 -24.26
CA ASN A 73 -26.82 -41.80 -23.69
C ASN A 73 -28.10 -41.64 -22.84
N GLY A 74 -28.86 -40.57 -23.09
CA GLY A 74 -30.16 -40.35 -22.45
C GLY A 74 -31.13 -41.51 -22.71
N ASN A 75 -32.26 -41.51 -22.01
CA ASN A 75 -33.22 -42.62 -22.11
C ASN A 75 -33.67 -42.88 -23.57
N PRO A 76 -33.86 -44.16 -23.96
CA PRO A 76 -34.43 -44.51 -25.26
C PRO A 76 -35.74 -43.78 -25.54
N PHE A 77 -35.98 -43.46 -26.80
CA PHE A 77 -37.22 -42.85 -27.25
C PHE A 77 -38.39 -43.82 -27.08
N THR A 78 -39.55 -43.28 -26.72
CA THR A 78 -40.80 -43.94 -27.13
C THR A 78 -41.04 -43.66 -28.62
N TYR A 79 -41.82 -44.50 -29.30
CA TYR A 79 -42.24 -44.21 -30.67
C TYR A 79 -42.93 -42.83 -30.77
N LYS A 80 -43.65 -42.40 -29.72
CA LYS A 80 -44.27 -41.07 -29.67
C LYS A 80 -43.22 -39.96 -29.64
N ASP A 81 -42.15 -40.11 -28.86
CA ASP A 81 -41.10 -39.11 -28.75
C ASP A 81 -40.32 -38.96 -30.06
N ALA A 82 -39.97 -40.07 -30.71
CA ALA A 82 -39.33 -40.07 -32.02
C ALA A 82 -40.23 -39.40 -33.09
N ARG A 83 -41.53 -39.71 -33.06
CA ARG A 83 -42.53 -39.12 -33.95
C ARG A 83 -42.71 -37.61 -33.72
N ASN A 84 -42.65 -37.14 -32.47
CA ASN A 84 -42.75 -35.72 -32.12
C ASN A 84 -41.56 -34.88 -32.64
N LEU A 85 -40.39 -35.49 -32.89
CA LEU A 85 -39.28 -34.80 -33.55
C LEU A 85 -39.60 -34.51 -35.03
N ILE A 86 -40.40 -35.37 -35.66
CA ILE A 86 -40.80 -35.25 -37.07
C ILE A 86 -42.00 -34.32 -37.21
N GLU A 87 -43.08 -34.61 -36.47
CA GLU A 87 -44.32 -33.85 -36.44
C GLU A 87 -44.56 -33.26 -35.04
N PRO A 88 -44.12 -32.03 -34.78
CA PRO A 88 -44.30 -31.40 -33.46
C PRO A 88 -45.79 -31.21 -33.15
N ASP A 89 -46.37 -32.11 -32.34
CA ASP A 89 -47.75 -32.02 -31.89
C ASP A 89 -47.89 -31.45 -30.47
N SER A 90 -48.72 -30.42 -30.28
CA SER A 90 -48.95 -29.73 -29.01
C SER A 90 -49.86 -30.49 -28.04
N GLY A 91 -49.94 -31.81 -28.16
CA GLY A 91 -50.88 -32.66 -27.43
C GLY A 91 -50.51 -32.94 -25.96
N LYS A 92 -50.07 -31.91 -25.21
CA LYS A 92 -50.31 -31.86 -23.77
C LYS A 92 -51.23 -30.66 -23.56
N ASP A 93 -52.53 -30.92 -23.44
CA ASP A 93 -53.45 -29.95 -22.83
C ASP A 93 -52.82 -29.44 -21.53
N GLU A 94 -52.84 -28.12 -21.33
CA GLU A 94 -52.33 -27.43 -20.14
C GLU A 94 -53.02 -27.87 -18.81
N PHE A 95 -53.90 -28.88 -18.86
CA PHE A 95 -54.77 -29.33 -17.77
C PHE A 95 -54.41 -30.70 -17.17
N SER A 96 -53.26 -31.31 -17.48
CA SER A 96 -52.81 -32.52 -16.77
C SER A 96 -51.97 -32.17 -15.53
N GLU A 97 -52.62 -31.94 -14.38
CA GLU A 97 -52.01 -31.57 -13.09
C GLU A 97 -51.03 -32.60 -12.48
N ASN A 98 -50.70 -33.70 -13.17
CA ASN A 98 -49.96 -34.83 -12.58
C ASN A 98 -48.68 -35.26 -13.33
N ILE A 99 -48.11 -34.41 -14.20
CA ILE A 99 -46.75 -34.66 -14.73
C ILE A 99 -45.75 -33.99 -13.79
N PRO A 100 -44.76 -34.71 -13.22
CA PRO A 100 -43.72 -34.11 -12.40
C PRO A 100 -43.05 -32.96 -13.17
N ARG A 101 -42.91 -31.80 -12.50
CA ARG A 101 -42.22 -30.60 -13.01
C ARG A 101 -40.73 -30.81 -13.35
N GLU A 102 -40.22 -32.04 -13.25
CA GLU A 102 -38.84 -32.40 -13.57
C GLU A 102 -38.53 -32.38 -15.09
N GLN A 103 -39.54 -32.30 -15.95
CA GLN A 103 -39.38 -32.03 -17.38
C GLN A 103 -39.36 -30.52 -17.63
N ILE A 104 -38.18 -29.91 -17.62
CA ILE A 104 -37.97 -28.46 -17.85
C ILE A 104 -38.23 -28.11 -19.34
N GLY A 105 -38.31 -29.10 -20.24
CA GLY A 105 -38.56 -28.90 -21.67
C GLY A 105 -40.03 -29.05 -22.10
N GLN A 106 -40.58 -28.02 -22.76
CA GLN A 106 -41.72 -28.20 -23.67
C GLN A 106 -41.21 -28.95 -24.91
N PHE A 107 -41.56 -30.23 -25.04
CA PHE A 107 -41.11 -31.08 -26.15
C PHE A 107 -41.40 -30.44 -27.51
N GLY A 108 -40.38 -30.35 -28.37
CA GLY A 108 -40.47 -29.94 -29.78
C GLY A 108 -39.94 -28.53 -30.09
N THR A 109 -40.16 -27.53 -29.25
CA THR A 109 -39.74 -26.15 -29.58
C THR A 109 -38.25 -25.88 -29.38
N GLY A 110 -37.65 -26.49 -28.36
CA GLY A 110 -36.20 -26.38 -28.11
C GLY A 110 -35.36 -27.02 -29.21
N PHE A 111 -35.78 -28.20 -29.69
CA PHE A 111 -35.12 -28.88 -30.79
C PHE A 111 -35.20 -28.10 -32.11
N LEU A 112 -36.33 -27.44 -32.39
CA LEU A 112 -36.45 -26.59 -33.58
C LEU A 112 -35.42 -25.44 -33.59
N ALA A 113 -35.04 -24.91 -32.43
CA ALA A 113 -34.00 -23.88 -32.34
C ALA A 113 -32.61 -24.37 -32.80
N THR A 114 -32.36 -25.67 -32.80
CA THR A 114 -31.08 -26.26 -33.26
C THR A 114 -30.93 -26.24 -34.78
N HIS A 115 -32.00 -25.95 -35.53
CA HIS A 115 -31.93 -25.80 -36.99
C HIS A 115 -31.11 -24.59 -37.43
N ILE A 116 -30.70 -23.74 -36.48
CA ILE A 116 -29.68 -22.70 -36.72
C ILE A 116 -28.33 -23.30 -37.18
N LEU A 117 -28.06 -24.56 -36.83
CA LEU A 117 -26.86 -25.29 -37.25
C LEU A 117 -26.98 -25.93 -38.65
N SER A 118 -28.20 -26.32 -39.04
CA SER A 118 -28.48 -26.91 -40.35
C SER A 118 -29.99 -27.09 -40.55
N LEU A 119 -30.44 -26.89 -41.79
CA LEU A 119 -31.78 -27.24 -42.25
C LEU A 119 -31.93 -28.73 -42.60
N LEU A 120 -30.84 -29.51 -42.62
CA LEU A 120 -30.86 -30.95 -42.81
C LEU A 120 -30.19 -31.65 -41.63
N ILE A 121 -30.99 -32.38 -40.86
CA ILE A 121 -30.51 -33.09 -39.66
C ILE A 121 -30.81 -34.57 -39.84
N LYS A 122 -29.79 -35.42 -39.73
CA LYS A 122 -29.98 -36.86 -39.62
C LYS A 122 -30.09 -37.26 -38.15
N VAL A 123 -31.12 -38.02 -37.81
CA VAL A 123 -31.40 -38.49 -36.45
C VAL A 123 -31.25 -40.00 -36.42
N ASP A 124 -30.37 -40.49 -35.55
CA ASP A 124 -30.25 -41.91 -35.21
C ASP A 124 -30.55 -42.07 -33.72
N GLY A 125 -31.32 -43.09 -33.35
CA GLY A 125 -31.71 -43.29 -31.96
C GLY A 125 -32.11 -44.73 -31.63
N ILE A 126 -32.51 -44.91 -30.37
CA ILE A 126 -32.97 -46.19 -29.83
C ILE A 126 -34.42 -46.05 -29.40
N ILE A 127 -35.29 -46.96 -29.83
CA ILE A 127 -36.67 -47.08 -29.33
C ILE A 127 -36.77 -48.25 -28.36
N GLU A 128 -37.38 -48.00 -27.20
CA GLU A 128 -37.80 -49.06 -26.27
C GLU A 128 -39.19 -49.58 -26.67
N SER A 129 -39.33 -50.89 -26.82
CA SER A 129 -40.61 -51.52 -27.10
C SER A 129 -41.56 -51.43 -25.91
N LYS A 130 -42.88 -51.53 -26.16
CA LYS A 130 -43.91 -51.40 -25.10
C LYS A 130 -43.78 -52.44 -23.98
N ASP A 131 -43.25 -53.63 -24.29
CA ASP A 131 -43.00 -54.70 -23.32
C ASP A 131 -41.70 -54.48 -22.52
N LYS A 132 -40.95 -53.40 -22.78
CA LYS A 132 -39.70 -52.97 -22.11
C LYS A 132 -38.56 -53.99 -22.14
N ASN A 133 -38.68 -55.02 -23.00
CA ASN A 133 -37.71 -56.10 -23.10
C ASN A 133 -36.85 -56.03 -24.36
N ASN A 134 -37.25 -55.24 -25.35
CA ASN A 134 -36.55 -55.15 -26.64
C ASN A 134 -36.22 -53.69 -26.98
N TYR A 135 -35.08 -53.51 -27.64
CA TYR A 135 -34.61 -52.23 -28.13
C TYR A 135 -34.40 -52.30 -29.63
N TYR A 136 -34.76 -51.23 -30.32
CA TYR A 136 -34.62 -51.12 -31.77
C TYR A 136 -33.85 -49.86 -32.11
N LYS A 137 -32.83 -49.97 -32.96
CA LYS A 137 -32.21 -48.80 -33.59
C LYS A 137 -33.16 -48.27 -34.64
N PHE A 138 -33.32 -46.95 -34.74
CA PHE A 138 -34.03 -46.30 -35.84
C PHE A 138 -33.20 -45.15 -36.42
N GLY A 139 -33.52 -44.74 -37.65
CA GLY A 139 -32.99 -43.55 -38.29
C GLY A 139 -34.00 -42.84 -39.18
N PHE A 140 -33.93 -41.51 -39.25
CA PHE A 140 -34.64 -40.69 -40.24
C PHE A 140 -33.94 -39.35 -40.47
N ASP A 141 -34.27 -38.70 -41.59
CA ASP A 141 -33.77 -37.37 -41.93
C ASP A 141 -34.86 -36.33 -41.68
N LEU A 142 -34.51 -35.21 -41.07
CA LEU A 142 -35.35 -34.03 -40.93
C LEU A 142 -34.89 -32.96 -41.93
N ASP A 143 -35.66 -32.82 -43.01
CA ASP A 143 -35.38 -31.85 -44.07
C ASP A 143 -36.30 -30.63 -43.94
N ARG A 144 -35.70 -29.47 -43.68
CA ARG A 144 -36.39 -28.18 -43.47
C ARG A 144 -35.98 -27.12 -44.47
N ARG A 145 -35.31 -27.52 -45.54
CA ARG A 145 -34.82 -26.64 -46.62
C ARG A 145 -35.99 -25.94 -47.31
N TYR A 146 -35.75 -24.73 -47.78
CA TYR A 146 -36.73 -23.95 -48.53
C TYR A 146 -36.51 -24.19 -50.04
N PRO A 147 -37.39 -24.94 -50.73
CA PRO A 147 -37.25 -25.10 -52.17
C PRO A 147 -37.71 -23.85 -52.91
N GLU A 148 -37.06 -23.52 -54.03
CA GLU A 148 -37.44 -22.37 -54.87
C GLU A 148 -38.74 -22.63 -55.66
N GLU A 149 -39.02 -23.89 -56.00
CA GLU A 149 -40.06 -24.27 -56.96
C GLU A 149 -41.41 -24.64 -56.33
N ILE A 150 -41.48 -24.83 -55.00
CA ILE A 150 -42.68 -25.31 -54.30
C ILE A 150 -42.94 -24.44 -53.07
N ASP A 151 -44.21 -24.23 -52.73
CA ASP A 151 -44.60 -23.61 -51.46
C ASP A 151 -43.95 -24.32 -50.26
N TYR A 152 -43.33 -23.57 -49.36
CA TYR A 152 -42.56 -24.12 -48.25
C TYR A 152 -43.36 -25.02 -47.32
N LYS A 153 -44.61 -24.66 -47.05
CA LYS A 153 -45.48 -25.49 -46.20
C LYS A 153 -45.73 -26.85 -46.87
N SER A 154 -45.98 -26.85 -48.18
CA SER A 154 -46.17 -28.06 -48.97
C SER A 154 -44.89 -28.92 -48.99
N ALA A 155 -43.72 -28.31 -49.13
CA ALA A 155 -42.44 -29.01 -49.07
C ALA A 155 -42.19 -29.65 -47.69
N LEU A 156 -42.50 -28.94 -46.61
CA LEU A 156 -42.41 -29.47 -45.24
C LEU A 156 -43.34 -30.67 -45.04
N MET A 157 -44.55 -30.65 -45.62
CA MET A 157 -45.48 -31.79 -45.54
C MET A 157 -44.90 -33.05 -46.19
N VAL A 158 -44.28 -32.91 -47.37
CA VAL A 158 -43.59 -34.00 -48.06
C VAL A 158 -42.40 -34.50 -47.24
N SER A 159 -41.62 -33.59 -46.64
CA SER A 159 -40.52 -34.00 -45.77
C SER A 159 -41.02 -34.78 -44.54
N ILE A 160 -42.07 -34.31 -43.87
CA ILE A 160 -42.67 -34.98 -42.70
C ILE A 160 -43.10 -36.40 -43.06
N GLU A 161 -43.79 -36.56 -44.19
CA GLU A 161 -44.23 -37.86 -44.67
C GLU A 161 -43.03 -38.80 -44.88
N LYS A 162 -42.01 -38.33 -45.59
CA LYS A 162 -40.78 -39.10 -45.84
C LYS A 162 -40.07 -39.52 -44.56
N SER A 163 -39.94 -38.62 -43.57
CA SER A 163 -39.32 -38.94 -42.29
C SER A 163 -40.13 -39.98 -41.51
N ILE A 164 -41.46 -39.95 -41.59
CA ILE A 164 -42.35 -40.96 -40.97
C ILE A 164 -42.18 -42.32 -41.65
N GLU A 165 -42.09 -42.34 -42.98
CA GLU A 165 -41.80 -43.58 -43.73
C GLU A 165 -40.46 -44.18 -43.31
N GLN A 166 -39.40 -43.37 -43.25
CA GLN A 166 -38.09 -43.80 -42.75
C GLN A 166 -38.17 -44.37 -41.32
N LEU A 167 -38.84 -43.68 -40.40
CA LEU A 167 -39.03 -44.18 -39.02
C LEU A 167 -39.77 -45.52 -38.96
N ASN A 168 -40.71 -45.77 -39.88
CA ASN A 168 -41.51 -46.99 -39.91
C ASN A 168 -40.84 -48.15 -40.67
N GLU A 169 -39.80 -47.89 -41.46
CA GLU A 169 -39.12 -48.90 -42.29
C GLU A 169 -37.68 -49.19 -41.85
N ASP A 170 -36.95 -48.17 -41.39
CA ASP A 170 -35.55 -48.26 -41.00
C ASP A 170 -35.42 -48.50 -39.48
N TYR A 171 -35.81 -49.69 -39.03
CA TYR A 171 -35.56 -50.13 -37.66
C TYR A 171 -34.98 -51.54 -37.59
N SER A 172 -34.05 -51.75 -36.66
CA SER A 172 -33.38 -53.05 -36.45
C SER A 172 -33.23 -53.39 -34.97
N PRO A 173 -33.45 -54.66 -34.56
CA PRO A 173 -33.34 -55.05 -33.15
C PRO A 173 -31.90 -54.99 -32.65
N ILE A 174 -31.72 -54.56 -31.40
CA ILE A 174 -30.43 -54.54 -30.69
C ILE A 174 -30.49 -55.47 -29.49
N THR A 175 -29.53 -56.40 -29.40
CA THR A 175 -29.49 -57.42 -28.35
C THR A 175 -28.65 -57.04 -27.13
N ASN A 176 -27.71 -56.10 -27.27
CA ASN A 176 -26.73 -55.73 -26.23
C ASN A 176 -26.80 -54.25 -25.83
N TYR A 177 -27.98 -53.62 -25.95
CA TYR A 177 -28.17 -52.24 -25.52
C TYR A 177 -28.04 -52.14 -23.99
N GLN A 178 -27.24 -51.18 -23.52
CA GLN A 178 -27.09 -50.88 -22.11
C GLN A 178 -27.64 -49.48 -21.84
N LYS A 179 -28.71 -49.38 -21.04
CA LYS A 179 -29.18 -48.09 -20.52
C LYS A 179 -28.04 -47.41 -19.76
N ASN A 180 -27.90 -46.09 -19.95
CA ASN A 180 -26.79 -45.28 -19.43
C ASN A 180 -25.39 -45.76 -19.92
N GLY A 181 -25.34 -46.53 -21.00
CA GLY A 181 -24.11 -46.98 -21.65
C GLY A 181 -23.49 -45.91 -22.54
N LYS A 182 -22.95 -46.31 -23.69
CA LYS A 182 -22.33 -45.37 -24.64
C LYS A 182 -23.36 -44.41 -25.25
N PRO A 183 -22.95 -43.20 -25.67
CA PRO A 183 -23.80 -42.30 -26.44
C PRO A 183 -24.26 -42.90 -27.78
N GLU A 184 -25.48 -43.44 -27.84
CA GLU A 184 -26.02 -44.12 -29.03
C GLU A 184 -27.10 -43.33 -29.78
N THR A 185 -27.69 -42.31 -29.16
CA THR A 185 -28.52 -41.34 -29.88
C THR A 185 -27.61 -40.31 -30.54
N GLU A 186 -27.81 -40.00 -31.83
CA GLU A 186 -27.03 -39.04 -32.63
C GLU A 186 -27.95 -38.07 -33.37
N PHE A 187 -27.63 -36.78 -33.29
CA PHE A 187 -28.14 -35.73 -34.16
C PHE A 187 -26.97 -35.20 -35.00
N ASN A 188 -27.01 -35.44 -36.31
CA ASN A 188 -25.98 -35.04 -37.25
C ASN A 188 -26.47 -33.90 -38.14
N TYR A 189 -25.87 -32.72 -37.99
CA TYR A 189 -26.20 -31.48 -38.67
C TYR A 189 -25.27 -31.29 -39.87
N ASP A 190 -25.81 -31.24 -41.09
CA ASP A 190 -25.02 -31.09 -42.32
C ASP A 190 -24.81 -29.59 -42.66
N PHE A 191 -23.57 -29.11 -42.59
CA PHE A 191 -23.26 -27.71 -42.83
C PHE A 191 -23.37 -27.29 -44.30
N LYS A 192 -23.59 -28.23 -45.23
CA LYS A 192 -23.93 -27.90 -46.63
C LYS A 192 -25.30 -27.27 -46.78
N PHE A 193 -26.16 -27.39 -45.77
CA PHE A 193 -27.52 -26.87 -45.76
C PHE A 193 -27.70 -25.89 -44.60
N PRO A 194 -26.99 -24.75 -44.59
CA PRO A 194 -27.08 -23.77 -43.51
C PRO A 194 -28.47 -23.17 -43.40
N TYR A 195 -28.76 -22.60 -42.22
CA TYR A 195 -29.91 -21.73 -42.04
C TYR A 195 -29.63 -20.37 -42.71
N GLU A 196 -30.34 -20.08 -43.80
CA GLU A 196 -30.12 -18.87 -44.62
C GLU A 196 -28.64 -18.76 -45.09
N ASP A 197 -28.06 -17.55 -45.09
CA ASP A 197 -26.69 -17.28 -45.56
C ASP A 197 -25.63 -17.43 -44.45
N GLU A 198 -25.97 -18.11 -43.35
CA GLU A 198 -25.12 -18.19 -42.17
C GLU A 198 -24.04 -19.28 -42.27
N ASN A 199 -22.88 -19.02 -41.67
CA ASN A 199 -21.81 -20.00 -41.61
C ASN A 199 -22.04 -20.97 -40.44
N SER A 200 -22.64 -22.13 -40.73
CA SER A 200 -22.98 -23.16 -39.74
C SER A 200 -21.77 -23.67 -38.95
N PHE A 201 -20.60 -23.75 -39.59
CA PHE A 201 -19.35 -24.14 -38.93
C PHE A 201 -18.96 -23.14 -37.84
N GLU A 202 -18.97 -21.84 -38.16
CA GLU A 202 -18.66 -20.79 -37.18
C GLU A 202 -19.69 -20.72 -36.03
N ILE A 203 -20.96 -20.99 -36.32
CA ILE A 203 -22.01 -21.08 -35.29
C ILE A 203 -21.74 -22.23 -34.32
N ALA A 204 -21.44 -23.42 -34.85
CA ALA A 204 -21.16 -24.59 -34.03
C ALA A 204 -19.89 -24.39 -33.20
N LYS A 205 -18.83 -23.86 -33.83
CA LYS A 205 -17.55 -23.56 -33.18
C LYS A 205 -17.72 -22.56 -32.04
N SER A 206 -18.39 -21.43 -32.29
CA SER A 206 -18.64 -20.41 -31.27
C SER A 206 -19.44 -20.95 -30.07
N GLY A 207 -20.45 -21.78 -30.32
CA GLY A 207 -21.22 -22.42 -29.25
C GLY A 207 -20.38 -23.38 -28.39
N ILE A 208 -19.44 -24.10 -28.99
CA ILE A 208 -18.52 -25.01 -28.30
C ILE A 208 -17.45 -24.23 -27.51
N GLU A 209 -16.89 -23.17 -28.07
CA GLU A 209 -15.86 -22.36 -27.42
C GLU A 209 -16.40 -21.73 -26.11
N ASN A 210 -17.67 -21.31 -26.10
CA ASN A 210 -18.32 -20.73 -24.91
C ASN A 210 -18.48 -21.73 -23.74
N LEU A 211 -18.39 -23.04 -24.00
CA LEU A 211 -18.51 -24.06 -22.95
C LEU A 211 -17.44 -23.94 -21.88
N LYS A 212 -16.21 -23.54 -22.23
CA LYS A 212 -15.11 -23.39 -21.27
C LYS A 212 -15.50 -22.48 -20.09
N THR A 213 -16.29 -21.45 -20.38
CA THR A 213 -16.73 -20.44 -19.41
C THR A 213 -17.98 -20.86 -18.65
N VAL A 214 -19.01 -21.36 -19.36
CA VAL A 214 -20.35 -21.55 -18.79
C VAL A 214 -20.57 -22.95 -18.23
N PHE A 215 -19.93 -23.94 -18.83
CA PHE A 215 -20.21 -25.34 -18.54
C PHE A 215 -19.80 -25.80 -17.12
N PRO A 216 -18.74 -25.27 -16.48
CA PRO A 216 -18.45 -25.59 -15.08
C PRO A 216 -19.63 -25.33 -14.13
N PHE A 217 -20.37 -24.25 -14.36
CA PHE A 217 -21.57 -23.92 -13.59
C PHE A 217 -22.70 -24.92 -13.86
N VAL A 218 -22.96 -25.26 -15.13
CA VAL A 218 -23.99 -26.23 -15.51
C VAL A 218 -23.74 -27.59 -14.88
N LEU A 219 -22.51 -28.09 -14.93
CA LEU A 219 -22.15 -29.37 -14.31
C LEU A 219 -22.31 -29.36 -12.78
N SER A 220 -22.07 -28.21 -12.13
CA SER A 220 -22.32 -28.05 -10.69
C SER A 220 -23.82 -28.04 -10.34
N PHE A 221 -24.67 -27.48 -11.21
CA PHE A 221 -26.12 -27.45 -11.02
C PHE A 221 -26.83 -28.75 -11.39
N ILE A 222 -26.21 -29.54 -12.26
CA ILE A 222 -26.79 -30.77 -12.83
C ILE A 222 -25.79 -31.94 -12.65
N PRO A 223 -25.60 -32.44 -11.42
CA PRO A 223 -24.62 -33.50 -11.13
C PRO A 223 -24.93 -34.87 -11.77
N LYS A 224 -26.10 -35.01 -12.42
CA LYS A 224 -26.44 -36.17 -13.25
C LYS A 224 -25.68 -36.20 -14.58
N ILE A 225 -25.17 -35.07 -15.06
CA ILE A 225 -24.27 -35.03 -16.22
C ILE A 225 -22.88 -35.45 -15.73
N LYS A 226 -22.41 -36.62 -16.15
CA LYS A 226 -21.14 -37.20 -15.66
C LYS A 226 -19.96 -36.71 -16.47
N THR A 227 -20.08 -36.81 -17.78
CA THR A 227 -19.01 -36.50 -18.71
C THR A 227 -19.57 -35.83 -19.95
N ALA A 228 -18.73 -35.00 -20.55
CA ALA A 228 -19.00 -34.38 -21.82
C ALA A 228 -17.71 -34.32 -22.64
N THR A 229 -17.73 -35.01 -23.76
CA THR A 229 -16.58 -35.17 -24.64
C THR A 229 -16.79 -34.34 -25.89
N ILE A 230 -15.89 -33.41 -26.18
CA ILE A 230 -15.87 -32.61 -27.40
C ILE A 230 -14.70 -33.09 -28.24
N ILE A 231 -14.98 -33.57 -29.46
CA ILE A 231 -14.01 -34.08 -30.43
C ILE A 231 -13.95 -33.08 -31.58
N ASP A 232 -12.87 -32.32 -31.65
CA ASP A 232 -12.58 -31.38 -32.73
C ASP A 232 -11.78 -32.08 -33.83
N ARG A 233 -12.40 -32.21 -35.01
CA ARG A 233 -11.82 -32.77 -36.25
C ARG A 233 -11.68 -31.72 -37.35
N THR A 234 -11.56 -30.47 -36.97
CA THR A 234 -11.44 -29.35 -37.92
C THR A 234 -10.03 -29.20 -38.45
N THR A 235 -9.07 -29.80 -37.76
CA THR A 235 -7.65 -29.88 -38.12
C THR A 235 -7.25 -31.27 -38.58
N SER A 236 -6.01 -31.43 -39.09
CA SER A 236 -5.46 -32.73 -39.51
C SER A 236 -5.26 -33.72 -38.36
N ILE A 237 -5.32 -33.25 -37.12
CA ILE A 237 -5.21 -34.03 -35.88
C ILE A 237 -6.50 -33.80 -35.10
N ASP A 238 -7.08 -34.88 -34.58
CA ASP A 238 -8.25 -34.82 -33.69
C ASP A 238 -7.82 -34.28 -32.32
N HIS A 239 -8.54 -33.29 -31.80
CA HIS A 239 -8.37 -32.80 -30.43
C HIS A 239 -9.58 -33.19 -29.58
N ILE A 240 -9.34 -33.81 -28.43
CA ILE A 240 -10.38 -34.33 -27.54
C ILE A 240 -10.37 -33.56 -26.23
N THR A 241 -11.41 -32.77 -25.99
CA THR A 241 -11.66 -32.12 -24.70
C THR A 241 -12.70 -32.93 -23.92
N VAL A 242 -12.41 -33.29 -22.67
CA VAL A 242 -13.37 -33.95 -21.77
C VAL A 242 -13.61 -33.06 -20.55
N TYR A 243 -14.88 -32.84 -20.24
CA TYR A 243 -15.33 -32.20 -19.01
C TYR A 243 -15.94 -33.26 -18.08
N SER A 244 -15.64 -33.15 -16.79
CA SER A 244 -16.26 -33.96 -15.74
C SER A 244 -16.38 -33.15 -14.46
N ALA A 245 -17.35 -33.50 -13.62
CA ALA A 245 -17.55 -32.84 -12.34
C ALA A 245 -17.62 -33.85 -11.20
N GLN A 246 -16.97 -33.51 -10.09
CA GLN A 246 -16.99 -34.29 -8.87
C GLN A 246 -17.36 -33.39 -7.69
N GLN A 247 -18.35 -33.80 -6.92
CA GLN A 247 -18.67 -33.16 -5.66
C GLN A 247 -17.63 -33.56 -4.60
N ASP A 248 -17.11 -32.59 -3.86
CA ASP A 248 -16.25 -32.83 -2.71
C ASP A 248 -17.10 -33.28 -1.51
N GLN A 249 -17.01 -34.57 -1.18
CA GLN A 249 -17.75 -35.17 -0.08
C GLN A 249 -17.27 -34.73 1.31
N ASN A 250 -16.07 -34.16 1.42
CA ASN A 250 -15.52 -33.68 2.69
C ASN A 250 -15.97 -32.25 3.02
N THR A 251 -16.61 -31.55 2.07
CA THR A 251 -17.13 -30.21 2.32
C THR A 251 -18.37 -30.31 3.21
N ALA A 252 -18.21 -29.98 4.49
CA ALA A 252 -19.32 -29.83 5.42
C ALA A 252 -20.14 -28.57 5.10
N LEU A 253 -21.43 -28.56 5.51
CA LEU A 253 -22.25 -27.35 5.52
C LEU A 253 -21.47 -26.19 6.17
N PRO A 254 -21.53 -24.97 5.60
CA PRO A 254 -22.73 -24.38 5.00
C PRO A 254 -22.76 -24.24 3.45
N TYR A 255 -21.82 -24.83 2.72
CA TYR A 255 -21.80 -24.80 1.25
C TYR A 255 -21.44 -26.17 0.65
N GLN A 256 -21.71 -26.36 -0.64
CA GLN A 256 -21.23 -27.52 -1.40
C GLN A 256 -20.13 -27.08 -2.36
N LEU A 257 -19.16 -27.95 -2.61
CA LEU A 257 -18.03 -27.65 -3.49
C LEU A 257 -17.94 -28.71 -4.58
N PHE A 258 -17.87 -28.25 -5.83
CA PHE A 258 -17.74 -29.09 -7.02
C PHE A 258 -16.43 -28.77 -7.72
N SER A 259 -15.61 -29.78 -7.97
CA SER A 259 -14.41 -29.66 -8.79
C SER A 259 -14.74 -30.11 -10.21
N ILE A 260 -14.56 -29.20 -11.17
CA ILE A 260 -14.77 -29.44 -12.59
C ILE A 260 -13.40 -29.61 -13.24
N THR A 261 -13.13 -30.80 -13.73
CA THR A 261 -11.88 -31.11 -14.42
C THR A 261 -12.10 -31.04 -15.93
N ARG A 262 -11.24 -30.27 -16.61
CA ARG A 262 -11.14 -30.23 -18.06
C ARG A 262 -9.81 -30.84 -18.51
N THR A 263 -9.87 -31.87 -19.35
CA THR A 263 -8.68 -32.50 -19.96
C THR A 263 -8.70 -32.30 -21.47
N LEU A 264 -7.57 -31.89 -22.06
CA LEU A 264 -7.35 -31.84 -23.50
C LEU A 264 -6.33 -32.90 -23.89
N ASP A 265 -6.71 -33.79 -24.81
CA ASP A 265 -5.87 -34.90 -25.30
C ASP A 265 -5.30 -35.77 -24.16
N GLY A 266 -6.11 -35.98 -23.12
CA GLY A 266 -5.75 -36.73 -21.91
C GLY A 266 -4.88 -35.96 -20.91
N ILE A 267 -4.44 -34.74 -21.25
CA ILE A 267 -3.68 -33.85 -20.38
C ILE A 267 -4.65 -32.95 -19.64
N LYS A 268 -4.56 -32.93 -18.30
CA LYS A 268 -5.36 -32.04 -17.47
C LYS A 268 -4.91 -30.60 -17.65
N GLU A 269 -5.80 -29.73 -18.13
CA GLU A 269 -5.50 -28.31 -18.36
C GLU A 269 -5.92 -27.42 -17.19
N THR A 270 -7.11 -27.65 -16.63
CA THR A 270 -7.66 -26.78 -15.58
C THR A 270 -8.56 -27.56 -14.62
N ASP A 271 -8.46 -27.23 -13.33
CA ASP A 271 -9.54 -27.45 -12.36
C ASP A 271 -10.27 -26.12 -12.14
N THR A 272 -11.59 -26.14 -12.21
CA THR A 272 -12.43 -25.02 -11.79
C THR A 272 -13.29 -25.52 -10.64
N ASP A 273 -13.17 -24.87 -9.49
CA ASP A 273 -14.00 -25.20 -8.34
C ASP A 273 -15.20 -24.24 -8.27
N ILE A 274 -16.41 -24.79 -8.08
CA ILE A 274 -17.63 -24.02 -7.93
C ILE A 274 -18.21 -24.27 -6.53
N ALA A 275 -18.30 -23.21 -5.72
CA ALA A 275 -18.97 -23.24 -4.43
C ALA A 275 -20.45 -22.87 -4.59
N LEU A 276 -21.34 -23.72 -4.07
CA LEU A 276 -22.79 -23.55 -4.11
C LEU A 276 -23.37 -23.29 -2.72
N ILE A 277 -24.12 -22.19 -2.59
CA ILE A 277 -24.81 -21.80 -1.36
C ILE A 277 -26.29 -21.64 -1.66
N SER A 278 -27.15 -22.33 -0.92
CA SER A 278 -28.60 -22.32 -1.15
C SER A 278 -29.39 -21.57 -0.07
N GLU A 279 -30.49 -20.96 -0.49
CA GLU A 279 -31.56 -20.41 0.34
C GLU A 279 -32.90 -20.76 -0.32
N GLY A 280 -33.77 -21.49 0.39
CA GLY A 280 -35.03 -21.96 -0.17
C GLY A 280 -34.83 -22.75 -1.47
N SER A 281 -35.48 -22.32 -2.53
CA SER A 281 -35.38 -22.89 -3.89
C SER A 281 -34.25 -22.33 -4.75
N THR A 282 -33.50 -21.36 -4.24
CA THR A 282 -32.48 -20.61 -4.99
C THR A 282 -31.08 -20.96 -4.50
N THR A 283 -30.13 -21.08 -5.43
CA THR A 283 -28.72 -21.33 -5.16
C THR A 283 -27.88 -20.26 -5.84
N VAL A 284 -26.88 -19.73 -5.14
CA VAL A 284 -25.86 -18.86 -5.74
C VAL A 284 -24.57 -19.63 -5.92
N ALA A 285 -23.84 -19.33 -6.99
CA ALA A 285 -22.61 -20.03 -7.36
C ALA A 285 -21.41 -19.10 -7.46
N ILE A 286 -20.30 -19.51 -6.84
CA ILE A 286 -19.06 -18.75 -6.77
C ILE A 286 -17.95 -19.55 -7.43
N ASN A 287 -17.28 -18.92 -8.39
CA ASN A 287 -16.06 -19.45 -8.98
C ASN A 287 -14.91 -19.30 -7.99
N VAL A 288 -14.30 -20.41 -7.59
CA VAL A 288 -13.25 -20.43 -6.57
C VAL A 288 -12.08 -21.31 -6.99
N GLU A 289 -10.98 -21.16 -6.28
CA GLU A 289 -9.79 -22.01 -6.38
C GLU A 289 -9.38 -22.43 -4.97
N LYS A 290 -9.10 -23.72 -4.78
CA LYS A 290 -8.44 -24.23 -3.58
C LYS A 290 -6.93 -24.00 -3.68
N ILE A 291 -6.40 -23.06 -2.90
CA ILE A 291 -4.96 -22.83 -2.80
C ILE A 291 -4.28 -24.01 -2.08
N ASN A 292 -4.95 -24.53 -1.05
CA ASN A 292 -4.54 -25.72 -0.31
C ASN A 292 -5.78 -26.38 0.33
N ALA A 293 -5.59 -27.38 1.19
CA ALA A 293 -6.69 -28.11 1.82
C ALA A 293 -7.64 -27.24 2.66
N THR A 294 -7.21 -26.04 3.07
CA THR A 294 -7.95 -25.15 3.97
C THR A 294 -8.23 -23.76 3.43
N GLU A 295 -7.51 -23.30 2.39
CA GLU A 295 -7.62 -21.94 1.87
C GLU A 295 -8.29 -21.91 0.50
N ILE A 296 -9.33 -21.08 0.40
CA ILE A 296 -10.11 -20.83 -0.81
C ILE A 296 -9.92 -19.38 -1.26
N SER A 297 -9.76 -19.18 -2.57
CA SER A 297 -9.70 -17.87 -3.21
C SER A 297 -10.84 -17.73 -4.20
N ILE A 298 -11.51 -16.57 -4.21
CA ILE A 298 -12.53 -16.30 -5.22
C ILE A 298 -11.85 -15.94 -6.55
N LEU A 299 -12.30 -16.55 -7.64
CA LEU A 299 -11.85 -16.28 -9.01
C LEU A 299 -12.71 -15.19 -9.68
N PRO A 300 -12.17 -14.48 -10.69
CA PRO A 300 -12.98 -13.52 -11.44
C PRO A 300 -14.07 -14.25 -12.23
N TYR A 301 -15.16 -13.53 -12.52
CA TYR A 301 -16.17 -13.98 -13.47
C TYR A 301 -15.80 -13.49 -14.87
N ASP A 302 -15.96 -14.36 -15.85
CA ASP A 302 -15.89 -14.00 -17.26
C ASP A 302 -17.04 -13.05 -17.61
N LYS A 303 -16.80 -12.12 -18.54
CA LYS A 303 -17.81 -11.16 -19.03
C LYS A 303 -18.89 -11.84 -19.88
N GLU A 304 -18.59 -12.99 -20.47
CA GLU A 304 -19.54 -13.77 -21.27
C GLU A 304 -20.37 -14.76 -20.44
N LEU A 305 -20.14 -14.84 -19.12
CA LEU A 305 -20.88 -15.75 -18.26
C LEU A 305 -22.27 -15.19 -17.91
N PRO A 306 -23.36 -15.90 -18.25
CA PRO A 306 -24.71 -15.51 -17.83
C PRO A 306 -24.80 -15.47 -16.30
N LYS A 307 -25.54 -14.51 -15.74
CA LYS A 307 -25.73 -14.44 -14.27
C LYS A 307 -26.94 -15.23 -13.79
N LEU A 308 -27.88 -15.57 -14.67
CA LEU A 308 -29.09 -16.31 -14.30
C LEU A 308 -29.14 -17.69 -14.96
N PHE A 309 -29.51 -18.68 -14.17
CA PHE A 309 -29.66 -20.07 -14.58
C PHE A 309 -30.97 -20.65 -14.07
N CYS A 310 -31.59 -21.50 -14.89
CA CYS A 310 -32.62 -22.46 -14.47
C CYS A 310 -32.13 -23.85 -14.87
N ALA A 311 -31.18 -24.35 -14.08
CA ALA A 311 -30.26 -25.46 -14.38
C ALA A 311 -29.30 -25.19 -15.57
N PHE A 312 -29.82 -24.62 -16.65
CA PHE A 312 -29.11 -24.15 -17.84
C PHE A 312 -29.06 -22.62 -17.88
N PRO A 313 -28.07 -22.02 -18.58
CA PRO A 313 -27.91 -20.58 -18.64
C PRO A 313 -29.05 -19.88 -19.36
N PHE A 314 -29.46 -18.71 -18.84
CA PHE A 314 -30.22 -17.72 -19.60
C PHE A 314 -29.26 -16.83 -20.39
N VAL A 315 -28.95 -17.23 -21.63
CA VAL A 315 -28.08 -16.49 -22.55
C VAL A 315 -28.60 -15.05 -22.72
N GLY A 316 -27.73 -14.04 -22.55
CA GLY A 316 -28.14 -12.63 -22.56
C GLY A 316 -28.32 -12.00 -21.17
N THR A 317 -28.06 -12.75 -20.09
CA THR A 317 -28.12 -12.26 -18.69
C THR A 317 -26.75 -11.96 -18.09
N GLU A 318 -25.71 -11.80 -18.91
CA GLU A 318 -24.33 -11.54 -18.47
C GLU A 318 -24.23 -10.22 -17.67
N ASP A 319 -25.00 -9.21 -18.09
CA ASP A 319 -25.10 -7.89 -17.44
C ASP A 319 -26.25 -7.79 -16.42
N PHE A 320 -26.84 -8.90 -15.99
CA PHE A 320 -27.87 -8.85 -14.94
C PHE A 320 -27.27 -8.27 -13.66
N ASN A 321 -28.02 -7.37 -13.00
CA ASN A 321 -27.53 -6.52 -11.91
C ASN A 321 -27.40 -7.26 -10.57
N PHE A 322 -26.57 -8.30 -10.54
CA PHE A 322 -26.27 -9.10 -9.37
C PHE A 322 -24.79 -9.52 -9.35
N PRO A 323 -24.09 -9.52 -8.19
CA PRO A 323 -22.64 -9.72 -8.15
C PRO A 323 -22.20 -11.11 -8.63
N ILE A 324 -23.00 -12.14 -8.31
CA ILE A 324 -22.67 -13.56 -8.52
C ILE A 324 -23.73 -14.30 -9.32
N VAL A 325 -23.44 -15.54 -9.72
CA VAL A 325 -24.39 -16.37 -10.49
C VAL A 325 -25.53 -16.84 -9.59
N ILE A 326 -26.76 -16.81 -10.12
CA ILE A 326 -27.98 -17.28 -9.46
C ILE A 326 -28.56 -18.43 -10.28
N ASN A 327 -28.89 -19.53 -9.61
CA ASN A 327 -29.61 -20.65 -10.17
C ASN A 327 -30.87 -20.96 -9.36
N SER A 328 -31.99 -21.16 -10.04
CA SER A 328 -33.21 -21.69 -9.44
C SER A 328 -34.01 -22.45 -10.49
N LYS A 329 -34.43 -23.68 -10.15
CA LYS A 329 -35.35 -24.47 -10.98
C LYS A 329 -36.77 -23.88 -10.99
N ASP A 330 -37.08 -23.01 -10.04
CA ASP A 330 -38.37 -22.36 -9.89
C ASP A 330 -38.46 -21.00 -10.57
N PHE A 331 -37.43 -20.56 -11.30
CA PHE A 331 -37.57 -19.39 -12.18
C PHE A 331 -38.64 -19.62 -13.25
N ASP A 332 -39.38 -18.57 -13.58
CA ASP A 332 -40.29 -18.52 -14.72
C ASP A 332 -39.60 -17.77 -15.88
N PRO A 333 -39.05 -18.49 -16.87
CA PRO A 333 -38.27 -17.90 -17.94
C PRO A 333 -39.15 -17.16 -18.96
N LYS A 334 -38.59 -16.16 -19.62
CA LYS A 334 -39.19 -15.61 -20.85
C LYS A 334 -39.28 -16.69 -21.93
N THR A 335 -40.18 -16.53 -22.91
CA THR A 335 -40.38 -17.47 -24.03
C THR A 335 -39.07 -17.82 -24.76
N GLU A 336 -38.18 -16.84 -24.92
CA GLU A 336 -36.88 -17.01 -25.59
C GLU A 336 -35.77 -17.51 -24.67
N ARG A 337 -36.08 -17.72 -23.39
CA ARG A 337 -35.16 -18.23 -22.36
C ARG A 337 -33.87 -17.41 -22.22
N ASN A 338 -33.96 -16.13 -22.55
CA ASN A 338 -32.90 -15.13 -22.46
C ASN A 338 -32.97 -14.31 -21.15
N GLY A 339 -33.72 -14.79 -20.17
CA GLY A 339 -33.83 -14.19 -18.85
C GLY A 339 -35.18 -14.44 -18.21
N ILE A 340 -35.46 -13.64 -17.18
CA ILE A 340 -36.70 -13.62 -16.43
C ILE A 340 -37.40 -12.26 -16.61
N GLU A 341 -38.71 -12.24 -16.48
CA GLU A 341 -39.43 -10.99 -16.30
C GLU A 341 -39.35 -10.58 -14.82
N LEU A 342 -39.37 -9.28 -14.55
CA LEU A 342 -39.51 -8.75 -13.19
C LEU A 342 -40.54 -7.62 -13.28
N SER A 343 -41.75 -7.90 -12.80
CA SER A 343 -42.87 -6.96 -12.81
C SER A 343 -43.60 -6.97 -11.48
N ASP A 344 -44.53 -6.02 -11.29
CA ASP A 344 -45.30 -5.90 -10.05
C ASP A 344 -46.17 -7.14 -9.77
N LYS A 345 -46.46 -7.92 -10.80
CA LYS A 345 -47.29 -9.13 -10.75
C LYS A 345 -46.48 -10.42 -10.68
N ASP A 346 -45.16 -10.35 -10.85
CA ASP A 346 -44.29 -11.51 -10.85
C ASP A 346 -43.75 -11.78 -9.43
N ASP A 347 -44.56 -12.44 -8.61
CA ASP A 347 -44.15 -12.82 -7.26
C ASP A 347 -43.11 -13.94 -7.25
N LYS A 348 -43.14 -14.83 -8.26
CA LYS A 348 -42.31 -16.03 -8.29
C LYS A 348 -40.85 -15.68 -8.52
N ASN A 349 -40.53 -14.93 -9.58
CA ASN A 349 -39.16 -14.55 -9.88
C ASN A 349 -38.60 -13.57 -8.86
N ARG A 350 -39.40 -12.61 -8.38
CA ARG A 350 -38.99 -11.69 -7.32
C ARG A 350 -38.62 -12.42 -6.02
N SER A 351 -39.39 -13.44 -5.64
CA SER A 351 -39.07 -14.27 -4.47
C SER A 351 -37.73 -15.00 -4.63
N ARG A 352 -37.41 -15.50 -5.83
CA ARG A 352 -36.09 -16.12 -6.11
C ARG A 352 -34.95 -15.13 -6.00
N ILE A 353 -35.14 -13.89 -6.47
CA ILE A 353 -34.13 -12.83 -6.32
C ILE A 353 -33.92 -12.46 -4.84
N ILE A 354 -34.98 -12.43 -4.02
CA ILE A 354 -34.88 -12.20 -2.57
C ILE A 354 -34.13 -13.34 -1.88
N GLU A 355 -34.41 -14.59 -2.24
CA GLU A 355 -33.64 -15.76 -1.78
C GLU A 355 -32.17 -15.63 -2.19
N ALA A 356 -31.88 -15.20 -3.42
CA ALA A 356 -30.51 -14.98 -3.89
C ALA A 356 -29.77 -13.92 -3.06
N VAL A 357 -30.41 -12.81 -2.70
CA VAL A 357 -29.82 -11.79 -1.80
C VAL A 357 -29.48 -12.39 -0.44
N THR A 358 -30.37 -13.23 0.10
CA THR A 358 -30.15 -13.90 1.38
C THR A 358 -29.01 -14.92 1.28
N ALA A 359 -28.94 -15.70 0.21
CA ALA A 359 -27.84 -16.60 -0.07
C ALA A 359 -26.51 -15.84 -0.24
N TYR A 360 -26.51 -14.70 -0.94
CA TYR A 360 -25.34 -13.82 -1.06
C TYR A 360 -24.83 -13.32 0.30
N LYS A 361 -25.73 -12.94 1.22
CA LYS A 361 -25.36 -12.59 2.60
C LYS A 361 -24.67 -13.75 3.32
N LYS A 362 -25.15 -14.99 3.13
CA LYS A 362 -24.47 -16.18 3.65
C LYS A 362 -23.09 -16.35 3.02
N VAL A 363 -22.92 -16.11 1.72
CA VAL A 363 -21.61 -16.18 1.05
C VAL A 363 -20.61 -15.25 1.73
N LEU A 364 -20.97 -13.98 1.96
CA LEU A 364 -20.08 -13.04 2.65
C LEU A 364 -19.74 -13.51 4.08
N LYS A 365 -20.72 -14.08 4.79
CA LYS A 365 -20.50 -14.61 6.14
C LYS A 365 -19.56 -15.81 6.16
N ILE A 366 -19.72 -16.72 5.20
CA ILE A 366 -18.86 -17.89 5.01
C ILE A 366 -17.45 -17.43 4.65
N ALA A 367 -17.32 -16.55 3.67
CA ALA A 367 -16.04 -16.00 3.23
C ALA A 367 -15.29 -15.30 4.37
N GLU A 368 -15.98 -14.56 5.24
CA GLU A 368 -15.39 -13.97 6.45
C GLU A 368 -14.94 -15.04 7.46
N THR A 369 -15.78 -16.03 7.73
CA THR A 369 -15.55 -17.05 8.78
C THR A 369 -14.43 -18.02 8.38
N GLU A 370 -14.46 -18.49 7.15
CA GLU A 370 -13.50 -19.41 6.53
C GLU A 370 -12.29 -18.68 5.92
N LYS A 371 -12.22 -17.35 6.07
CA LYS A 371 -11.11 -16.50 5.60
C LYS A 371 -10.79 -16.66 4.10
N TRP A 372 -11.82 -16.73 3.27
CA TRP A 372 -11.64 -16.76 1.82
C TRP A 372 -10.90 -15.52 1.34
N LYS A 373 -10.11 -15.68 0.27
CA LYS A 373 -9.31 -14.61 -0.33
C LYS A 373 -10.05 -13.98 -1.51
N ASN A 374 -9.65 -12.75 -1.85
CA ASN A 374 -10.12 -12.00 -3.02
C ASN A 374 -11.63 -11.70 -3.03
N ILE A 375 -12.21 -11.49 -1.83
CA ILE A 375 -13.66 -11.25 -1.66
C ILE A 375 -14.14 -10.02 -2.45
N TYR A 376 -13.26 -9.07 -2.74
CA TYR A 376 -13.54 -7.90 -3.59
C TYR A 376 -14.14 -8.26 -4.96
N ARG A 377 -13.85 -9.45 -5.50
CA ARG A 377 -14.37 -9.95 -6.79
C ARG A 377 -15.88 -10.16 -6.82
N ILE A 378 -16.53 -10.22 -5.65
CA ILE A 378 -17.99 -10.36 -5.50
C ILE A 378 -18.65 -9.14 -4.85
N CYS A 379 -17.94 -8.00 -4.78
CA CYS A 379 -18.43 -6.77 -4.14
C CYS A 379 -18.96 -5.73 -5.15
N LYS A 380 -18.98 -6.05 -6.44
CA LYS A 380 -19.47 -5.15 -7.47
C LYS A 380 -20.99 -5.02 -7.40
N ILE A 381 -21.46 -3.78 -7.30
CA ILE A 381 -22.88 -3.41 -7.40
C ILE A 381 -23.12 -2.80 -8.77
N TYR A 382 -24.28 -3.08 -9.33
CA TYR A 382 -24.69 -2.59 -10.64
C TYR A 382 -25.94 -1.71 -10.52
N ASP A 383 -25.99 -0.66 -11.32
CA ASP A 383 -27.19 0.15 -11.48
C ASP A 383 -28.25 -0.60 -12.28
N SER A 384 -29.49 -0.54 -11.79
CA SER A 384 -30.61 -1.20 -12.46
C SER A 384 -31.29 -0.30 -13.50
N ASN A 385 -31.32 -0.76 -14.75
CA ASN A 385 -31.98 -0.08 -15.88
C ASN A 385 -33.44 -0.54 -16.10
N PHE A 386 -34.21 -0.75 -15.02
CA PHE A 386 -35.64 -1.06 -15.16
C PHE A 386 -36.42 0.15 -15.65
N ALA A 387 -37.28 -0.07 -16.66
CA ALA A 387 -38.15 0.97 -17.22
C ALA A 387 -39.28 1.38 -16.26
N GLU A 388 -39.82 0.43 -15.48
CA GLU A 388 -40.88 0.69 -14.51
C GLU A 388 -40.33 1.19 -13.18
N ASP A 389 -40.74 2.39 -12.76
CA ASP A 389 -40.26 3.05 -11.53
C ASP A 389 -40.52 2.23 -10.27
N LYS A 390 -41.65 1.52 -10.20
CA LYS A 390 -41.98 0.66 -9.04
C LYS A 390 -41.01 -0.50 -8.90
N ILE A 391 -40.67 -1.16 -10.01
CA ILE A 391 -39.72 -2.27 -10.04
C ILE A 391 -38.31 -1.76 -9.80
N LYS A 392 -37.94 -0.63 -10.39
CA LYS A 392 -36.67 0.04 -10.11
C LYS A 392 -36.51 0.34 -8.62
N THR A 393 -37.57 0.87 -7.98
CA THR A 393 -37.58 1.17 -6.54
C THR A 393 -37.50 -0.11 -5.69
N TRP A 394 -38.29 -1.13 -6.03
CA TRP A 394 -38.26 -2.42 -5.35
C TRP A 394 -36.87 -3.07 -5.44
N PHE A 395 -36.29 -3.12 -6.63
CA PHE A 395 -34.99 -3.75 -6.88
C PHE A 395 -33.88 -3.00 -6.15
N LYS A 396 -33.89 -1.66 -6.21
CA LYS A 396 -32.94 -0.83 -5.47
C LYS A 396 -32.99 -1.14 -3.97
N ARG A 397 -34.18 -1.11 -3.37
CA ARG A 397 -34.35 -1.33 -1.92
C ARG A 397 -34.03 -2.76 -1.50
N THR A 398 -34.48 -3.74 -2.26
CA THR A 398 -34.50 -5.15 -1.82
C THR A 398 -33.24 -5.90 -2.26
N VAL A 399 -32.57 -5.44 -3.31
CA VAL A 399 -31.37 -6.06 -3.87
C VAL A 399 -30.15 -5.18 -3.64
N VAL A 400 -30.14 -3.97 -4.21
CA VAL A 400 -28.95 -3.11 -4.21
C VAL A 400 -28.59 -2.66 -2.79
N ASP A 401 -29.54 -2.10 -2.04
CA ASP A 401 -29.29 -1.57 -0.69
C ASP A 401 -28.95 -2.69 0.29
N GLU A 402 -29.59 -3.86 0.16
CA GLU A 402 -29.33 -5.04 1.00
C GLU A 402 -27.95 -5.67 0.73
N ILE A 403 -27.54 -5.76 -0.54
CA ILE A 403 -26.20 -6.21 -0.92
C ILE A 403 -25.16 -5.21 -0.43
N ARG A 404 -25.37 -3.91 -0.66
CA ARG A 404 -24.49 -2.84 -0.17
C ARG A 404 -24.30 -2.91 1.34
N SER A 405 -25.40 -3.03 2.08
CA SER A 405 -25.36 -3.14 3.54
C SER A 405 -24.58 -4.38 3.98
N ALA A 406 -24.76 -5.52 3.30
CA ALA A 406 -24.05 -6.75 3.60
C ALA A 406 -22.55 -6.64 3.34
N ILE A 407 -22.13 -6.04 2.22
CA ILE A 407 -20.72 -5.80 1.90
C ILE A 407 -20.06 -4.91 2.97
N LEU A 408 -20.75 -3.85 3.41
CA LEU A 408 -20.26 -2.95 4.46
C LEU A 408 -20.13 -3.61 5.84
N SER A 409 -20.90 -4.66 6.13
CA SER A 409 -21.03 -5.25 7.45
C SER A 409 -20.11 -6.45 7.73
N HIS A 410 -19.25 -6.85 6.78
CA HIS A 410 -18.34 -8.00 6.93
C HIS A 410 -16.87 -7.59 6.80
N LYS A 411 -15.97 -8.31 7.49
CA LYS A 411 -14.51 -8.12 7.41
C LYS A 411 -13.93 -8.73 6.13
N ILE A 412 -14.09 -8.03 5.02
CA ILE A 412 -13.76 -8.55 3.67
C ILE A 412 -12.58 -7.83 2.99
N VAL A 413 -12.08 -6.74 3.57
CA VAL A 413 -10.94 -6.00 3.03
C VAL A 413 -9.66 -6.55 3.63
N GLU A 414 -8.93 -7.34 2.86
CA GLU A 414 -7.63 -7.86 3.26
C GLU A 414 -6.59 -6.74 3.41
N THR A 415 -5.93 -6.69 4.56
CA THR A 415 -4.80 -5.80 4.87
C THR A 415 -3.55 -6.63 5.19
N ASP A 416 -2.40 -5.99 5.39
CA ASP A 416 -1.15 -6.67 5.76
C ASP A 416 -1.18 -7.32 7.17
N LYS A 417 -2.21 -7.02 7.99
CA LYS A 417 -2.37 -7.59 9.34
C LYS A 417 -3.57 -8.53 9.41
N GLU A 418 -4.76 -7.96 9.32
CA GLU A 418 -6.02 -8.70 9.41
C GLU A 418 -7.09 -8.10 8.50
N PRO A 419 -8.07 -8.90 8.04
CA PRO A 419 -9.20 -8.35 7.29
C PRO A 419 -10.01 -7.34 8.13
N ILE A 420 -10.37 -6.21 7.51
CA ILE A 420 -11.19 -5.16 8.12
C ILE A 420 -12.55 -5.04 7.42
N TYR A 421 -13.50 -4.37 8.08
CA TYR A 421 -14.79 -4.07 7.48
C TYR A 421 -14.64 -3.08 6.33
N LEU A 422 -15.38 -3.27 5.23
CA LEU A 422 -15.36 -2.30 4.13
C LEU A 422 -15.76 -0.89 4.61
N LYS A 423 -16.72 -0.78 5.53
CA LYS A 423 -17.15 0.52 6.09
C LYS A 423 -16.03 1.30 6.79
N ASP A 424 -15.05 0.59 7.35
CA ASP A 424 -13.92 1.15 8.11
C ASP A 424 -12.68 1.34 7.22
N SER A 425 -12.77 0.95 5.95
CA SER A 425 -11.69 1.01 4.97
C SER A 425 -11.75 2.24 4.07
N LEU A 426 -10.62 2.50 3.42
CA LEU A 426 -10.41 3.56 2.45
C LEU A 426 -9.75 2.95 1.21
N ILE A 427 -10.37 3.12 0.05
CA ILE A 427 -9.93 2.56 -1.23
C ILE A 427 -9.37 3.71 -2.08
N PRO A 428 -8.07 3.67 -2.46
CA PRO A 428 -7.48 4.68 -3.33
C PRO A 428 -8.26 4.85 -4.63
N TYR A 429 -8.53 6.10 -5.00
CA TYR A 429 -9.32 6.42 -6.17
C TYR A 429 -8.85 7.71 -6.83
N PHE A 430 -8.83 7.71 -8.16
CA PHE A 430 -8.66 8.90 -8.98
C PHE A 430 -9.74 8.93 -10.07
N ALA A 431 -10.12 10.13 -10.52
CA ALA A 431 -11.00 10.27 -11.68
C ALA A 431 -10.39 9.51 -12.88
N ASP A 432 -11.24 8.85 -13.68
CA ASP A 432 -10.83 7.98 -14.79
C ASP A 432 -9.99 6.74 -14.41
N LYS A 433 -9.84 6.43 -13.11
CA LYS A 433 -9.14 5.26 -12.57
C LYS A 433 -7.72 5.06 -13.15
N LYS A 434 -7.02 6.15 -13.50
CA LYS A 434 -5.66 6.09 -14.05
C LYS A 434 -4.71 5.41 -13.07
N GLU A 435 -4.26 4.20 -13.39
CA GLU A 435 -3.51 3.31 -12.50
C GLU A 435 -2.29 3.98 -11.86
N GLU A 436 -1.48 4.70 -12.65
CA GLU A 436 -0.29 5.42 -12.16
C GLU A 436 -0.62 6.40 -11.03
N VAL A 437 -1.76 7.10 -11.13
CA VAL A 437 -2.18 8.10 -10.14
C VAL A 437 -2.80 7.43 -8.92
N VAL A 438 -3.62 6.39 -9.13
CA VAL A 438 -4.18 5.57 -8.03
C VAL A 438 -3.06 4.95 -7.20
N LYS A 439 -1.99 4.46 -7.86
CA LYS A 439 -0.79 3.97 -7.20
C LYS A 439 -0.09 5.06 -6.38
N LYS A 440 0.10 6.26 -6.93
CA LYS A 440 0.68 7.39 -6.17
C LYS A 440 -0.16 7.76 -4.96
N ILE A 441 -1.49 7.74 -5.06
CA ILE A 441 -2.40 7.96 -3.92
C ILE A 441 -2.21 6.87 -2.87
N TYR A 442 -2.17 5.60 -3.28
CA TYR A 442 -1.92 4.47 -2.36
C TYR A 442 -0.57 4.60 -1.66
N ASP A 443 0.51 4.81 -2.41
CA ASP A 443 1.86 4.96 -1.88
C ASP A 443 1.98 6.15 -0.93
N SER A 444 1.29 7.25 -1.21
CA SER A 444 1.24 8.44 -0.35
C SER A 444 0.31 8.30 0.85
N SER A 445 -0.46 7.20 0.93
CA SER A 445 -1.43 6.97 2.01
C SER A 445 -1.02 5.81 2.92
N LYS A 446 -0.26 4.83 2.42
CA LYS A 446 0.05 3.59 3.13
C LYS A 446 0.74 3.82 4.48
N ASP A 447 1.62 4.81 4.58
CA ASP A 447 2.35 5.07 5.82
C ASP A 447 1.46 5.71 6.90
N LEU A 448 0.48 6.52 6.50
CA LEU A 448 -0.42 7.24 7.40
C LEU A 448 -1.69 6.44 7.74
N LEU A 449 -2.18 5.66 6.78
CA LEU A 449 -3.51 5.03 6.81
C LEU A 449 -3.45 3.49 6.64
N ALA A 450 -2.30 2.85 6.89
CA ALA A 450 -2.09 1.40 6.72
C ALA A 450 -3.25 0.53 7.25
N SER A 451 -3.79 0.88 8.43
CA SER A 451 -4.86 0.12 9.09
C SER A 451 -6.23 0.23 8.42
N LYS A 452 -6.39 1.13 7.43
CA LYS A 452 -7.63 1.37 6.69
C LYS A 452 -7.52 0.99 5.21
N LEU A 453 -6.34 0.65 4.72
CA LEU A 453 -6.09 0.42 3.31
C LEU A 453 -6.09 -1.08 2.98
N PRO A 454 -6.52 -1.46 1.76
CA PRO A 454 -6.25 -2.80 1.25
C PRO A 454 -4.74 -3.09 1.18
N LYS A 455 -4.37 -4.36 1.22
CA LYS A 455 -3.00 -4.79 0.93
C LYS A 455 -2.56 -4.36 -0.47
N SER A 456 -1.26 -4.21 -0.67
CA SER A 456 -0.66 -3.61 -1.87
C SER A 456 -1.00 -4.33 -3.18
N GLU A 457 -1.29 -5.63 -3.11
CA GLU A 457 -1.70 -6.43 -4.26
C GLU A 457 -3.16 -6.17 -4.69
N HIS A 458 -4.00 -5.62 -3.80
CA HIS A 458 -5.45 -5.58 -3.98
C HIS A 458 -6.03 -4.18 -4.21
N TYR A 459 -5.29 -3.10 -3.91
CA TYR A 459 -5.86 -1.74 -3.94
C TYR A 459 -6.43 -1.36 -5.31
N LEU A 460 -5.76 -1.79 -6.40
CA LEU A 460 -6.16 -1.46 -7.76
C LEU A 460 -7.45 -2.21 -8.15
N GLU A 461 -7.54 -3.49 -7.79
CA GLU A 461 -8.74 -4.29 -8.04
C GLU A 461 -9.95 -3.76 -7.26
N TRP A 462 -9.76 -3.36 -6.00
CA TRP A 462 -10.80 -2.67 -5.24
C TRP A 462 -11.24 -1.37 -5.93
N CYS A 463 -10.29 -0.55 -6.41
CA CYS A 463 -10.62 0.68 -7.16
C CYS A 463 -11.41 0.37 -8.45
N ASN A 464 -11.05 -0.70 -9.16
CA ASN A 464 -11.67 -1.08 -10.42
C ASN A 464 -13.08 -1.64 -10.25
N LEU A 465 -13.31 -2.47 -9.23
CA LEU A 465 -14.55 -3.21 -9.04
C LEU A 465 -15.56 -2.51 -8.13
N LEU A 466 -15.11 -1.71 -7.16
CA LEU A 466 -16.01 -1.01 -6.25
C LEU A 466 -16.66 0.20 -6.92
N ASP A 467 -17.97 0.32 -6.79
CA ASP A 467 -18.73 1.45 -7.33
C ASP A 467 -18.85 2.57 -6.29
N PHE A 468 -18.04 3.62 -6.45
CA PHE A 468 -18.02 4.77 -5.55
C PHE A 468 -19.29 5.65 -5.61
N THR A 469 -20.24 5.39 -6.51
CA THR A 469 -21.58 6.01 -6.42
C THR A 469 -22.34 5.49 -5.20
N TYR A 470 -22.14 4.21 -4.86
CA TYR A 470 -22.71 3.52 -3.70
C TYR A 470 -21.79 3.55 -2.47
N PHE A 471 -20.48 3.61 -2.65
CA PHE A 471 -19.48 3.55 -1.58
C PHE A 471 -18.68 4.85 -1.41
N LYS A 472 -19.39 5.99 -1.38
CA LYS A 472 -18.77 7.34 -1.34
C LYS A 472 -17.81 7.55 -0.15
N ASP A 473 -18.15 7.02 1.02
CA ASP A 473 -17.36 7.23 2.25
C ASP A 473 -16.06 6.43 2.26
N GLN A 474 -15.99 5.35 1.47
CA GLN A 474 -14.83 4.49 1.32
C GLN A 474 -13.86 5.01 0.25
N LYS A 475 -14.22 6.08 -0.46
CA LYS A 475 -13.38 6.71 -1.48
C LYS A 475 -12.20 7.46 -0.83
N LEU A 476 -10.99 7.07 -1.17
CA LEU A 476 -9.76 7.81 -0.85
C LEU A 476 -9.26 8.52 -2.10
N ASP A 477 -9.75 9.73 -2.32
CA ASP A 477 -9.16 10.66 -3.28
C ASP A 477 -8.12 11.58 -2.61
N ILE A 478 -7.47 12.39 -3.44
CA ILE A 478 -6.46 13.35 -3.00
C ILE A 478 -7.02 14.32 -1.95
N GLU A 479 -8.27 14.79 -2.12
CA GLU A 479 -8.91 15.67 -1.14
C GLU A 479 -9.07 14.97 0.22
N LYS A 480 -9.50 13.71 0.25
CA LYS A 480 -9.62 12.94 1.49
C LYS A 480 -8.26 12.74 2.17
N LEU A 481 -7.21 12.38 1.42
CA LEU A 481 -5.84 12.27 1.94
C LEU A 481 -5.37 13.60 2.57
N VAL A 482 -5.54 14.71 1.84
CA VAL A 482 -5.17 16.05 2.31
C VAL A 482 -5.91 16.44 3.60
N LYS A 483 -7.18 16.07 3.73
CA LYS A 483 -7.94 16.29 4.99
C LYS A 483 -7.34 15.53 6.16
N GLU A 484 -6.98 14.25 5.98
CA GLU A 484 -6.37 13.44 7.04
C GLU A 484 -5.02 14.01 7.51
N ILE A 485 -4.24 14.59 6.58
CA ILE A 485 -2.98 15.29 6.89
C ILE A 485 -3.26 16.61 7.61
N ALA A 486 -4.19 17.42 7.10
CA ALA A 486 -4.51 18.74 7.65
C ALA A 486 -4.95 18.70 9.11
N VAL A 487 -5.67 17.65 9.52
CA VAL A 487 -6.10 17.44 10.92
C VAL A 487 -4.90 17.35 11.88
N LYS A 488 -3.71 16.92 11.42
CA LYS A 488 -2.50 16.88 12.24
C LYS A 488 -2.00 18.26 12.63
N SER A 489 -2.40 19.31 11.92
CA SER A 489 -2.15 20.74 12.19
C SER A 489 -0.68 21.19 12.17
N LYS A 490 0.29 20.30 12.45
CA LYS A 490 1.73 20.58 12.48
C LYS A 490 2.55 19.39 11.99
N LEU A 491 3.74 19.67 11.48
CA LEU A 491 4.69 18.68 10.97
C LEU A 491 5.14 17.69 12.06
N THR A 492 5.43 18.17 13.27
CA THR A 492 5.74 17.33 14.45
C THR A 492 4.66 16.31 14.75
N THR A 493 3.39 16.71 14.69
CA THR A 493 2.25 15.80 14.94
C THR A 493 2.09 14.78 13.81
N LEU A 494 2.30 15.21 12.56
CA LEU A 494 2.34 14.30 11.42
C LEU A 494 3.47 13.27 11.57
N LYS A 495 4.68 13.70 11.95
CA LYS A 495 5.83 12.82 12.20
C LYS A 495 5.53 11.72 13.22
N THR A 496 4.82 12.05 14.30
CA THR A 496 4.40 11.03 15.30
C THR A 496 3.35 10.05 14.80
N SER A 497 2.62 10.39 13.72
CA SER A 497 1.60 9.53 13.12
C SER A 497 2.15 8.62 12.03
N LEU A 498 3.40 8.83 11.60
CA LEU A 498 4.08 8.02 10.58
C LEU A 498 5.06 7.03 11.22
N PRO A 499 5.47 5.96 10.52
CA PRO A 499 6.50 5.05 11.00
C PRO A 499 7.83 5.79 11.26
N PRO A 500 8.60 5.43 12.33
CA PRO A 500 9.81 6.17 12.74
C PRO A 500 10.93 6.26 11.70
N PHE A 501 10.94 5.35 10.72
CA PHE A 501 11.95 5.29 9.65
C PHE A 501 11.60 6.17 8.44
N ILE A 502 10.41 6.76 8.38
CA ILE A 502 9.99 7.64 7.29
C ILE A 502 10.52 9.06 7.50
N ASN A 503 11.15 9.62 6.47
CA ASN A 503 11.43 11.05 6.43
C ASN A 503 10.12 11.80 6.13
N VAL A 504 9.57 12.47 7.15
CA VAL A 504 8.29 13.20 7.05
C VAL A 504 8.32 14.32 6.00
N ASN A 505 9.47 14.97 5.79
CA ASN A 505 9.59 16.07 4.84
C ASN A 505 9.58 15.58 3.39
N ASP A 506 10.30 14.50 3.11
CA ASP A 506 10.27 13.87 1.78
C ASP A 506 8.88 13.31 1.49
N TRP A 507 8.27 12.65 2.48
CA TRP A 507 6.93 12.08 2.37
C TRP A 507 5.87 13.14 2.06
N LEU A 508 5.84 14.24 2.82
CA LEU A 508 4.85 15.30 2.62
C LEU A 508 5.09 16.05 1.30
N ASN A 509 6.34 16.23 0.89
CA ASN A 509 6.64 16.77 -0.43
C ASN A 509 6.11 15.87 -1.56
N THR A 510 6.23 14.53 -1.47
CA THR A 510 5.63 13.62 -2.47
C THR A 510 4.11 13.80 -2.57
N VAL A 511 3.42 14.04 -1.45
CA VAL A 511 1.98 14.36 -1.45
C VAL A 511 1.72 15.70 -2.16
N ILE A 512 2.52 16.73 -1.88
CA ILE A 512 2.39 18.05 -2.52
C ILE A 512 2.66 17.96 -4.03
N GLU A 513 3.69 17.23 -4.44
CA GLU A 513 4.03 16.95 -5.83
C GLU A 513 2.86 16.25 -6.55
N LEU A 514 2.26 15.22 -5.93
CA LEU A 514 1.06 14.56 -6.46
C LEU A 514 -0.10 15.54 -6.68
N ILE A 515 -0.33 16.48 -5.75
CA ILE A 515 -1.37 17.50 -5.89
C ILE A 515 -1.10 18.43 -7.08
N ILE A 516 0.17 18.83 -7.26
CA ILE A 516 0.58 19.72 -8.36
C ILE A 516 0.49 19.00 -9.71
N GLU A 517 1.03 17.79 -9.82
CA GLU A 517 1.05 16.99 -11.05
C GLU A 517 -0.35 16.59 -11.56
N THR A 518 -1.34 16.56 -10.66
CA THR A 518 -2.73 16.19 -10.99
C THR A 518 -3.64 17.41 -11.14
N ASP A 519 -3.09 18.62 -11.22
CA ASP A 519 -3.82 19.89 -11.32
C ASP A 519 -4.82 20.15 -10.16
N ASN A 520 -4.62 19.52 -9.00
CA ASN A 520 -5.47 19.66 -7.81
C ASN A 520 -4.99 20.78 -6.85
N THR A 521 -4.26 21.78 -7.36
CA THR A 521 -3.59 22.80 -6.52
C THR A 521 -4.54 23.64 -5.66
N THR A 522 -5.83 23.71 -6.01
CA THR A 522 -6.87 24.35 -5.18
C THR A 522 -7.02 23.71 -3.80
N LEU A 523 -6.62 22.44 -3.64
CA LEU A 523 -6.58 21.76 -2.34
C LEU A 523 -5.57 22.41 -1.39
N LEU A 524 -4.45 22.92 -1.92
CA LEU A 524 -3.43 23.65 -1.15
C LEU A 524 -3.96 25.01 -0.67
N ASP A 525 -4.97 25.56 -1.34
CA ASP A 525 -5.66 26.81 -0.97
C ASP A 525 -6.84 26.58 -0.02
N LYS A 526 -7.29 25.33 0.13
CA LYS A 526 -8.44 24.97 0.96
C LYS A 526 -8.03 24.36 2.30
N PHE A 527 -6.94 23.59 2.32
CA PHE A 527 -6.52 22.83 3.50
C PHE A 527 -5.12 23.22 3.96
N PRO A 528 -4.91 23.38 5.28
CA PRO A 528 -3.59 23.68 5.82
C PRO A 528 -2.73 22.42 5.81
N ILE A 529 -1.81 22.31 4.86
CA ILE A 529 -0.81 21.23 4.80
C ILE A 529 0.61 21.71 4.50
N ILE A 530 0.81 23.01 4.23
CA ILE A 530 2.11 23.56 3.89
C ILE A 530 2.77 24.05 5.18
N PRO A 531 3.88 23.45 5.63
CA PRO A 531 4.51 23.86 6.89
C PRO A 531 5.25 25.19 6.74
N ASN A 532 5.07 26.06 7.72
CA ASN A 532 5.97 27.19 7.94
C ASN A 532 7.24 26.75 8.71
N GLN A 533 8.16 27.67 8.95
CA GLN A 533 9.40 27.37 9.69
C GLN A 533 9.18 27.03 11.17
N ASN A 534 8.01 27.36 11.72
CA ASN A 534 7.54 26.90 13.03
C ASN A 534 6.77 25.56 12.97
N GLU A 535 6.87 24.84 11.84
CA GLU A 535 6.22 23.55 11.56
C GLU A 535 4.69 23.56 11.57
N ASN A 536 4.06 24.73 11.71
CA ASN A 536 2.61 24.84 11.67
C ASN A 536 2.13 24.74 10.23
N PHE A 537 1.10 23.93 9.98
CA PHE A 537 0.50 23.84 8.66
C PHE A 537 -0.32 25.09 8.35
N LYS A 538 -0.07 25.64 7.16
CA LYS A 538 -0.73 26.81 6.61
C LYS A 538 -1.33 26.46 5.24
N ILE A 539 -2.28 27.30 4.84
CA ILE A 539 -2.89 27.27 3.52
C ILE A 539 -2.02 28.11 2.58
N ARG A 540 -1.84 27.66 1.33
CA ARG A 540 -0.99 28.33 0.31
C ARG A 540 -1.34 29.81 0.13
N ASN A 541 -2.62 30.09 -0.15
CA ASN A 541 -3.15 31.44 -0.35
C ASN A 541 -4.08 31.89 0.78
N GLY A 542 -3.64 31.70 2.04
CA GLY A 542 -4.40 32.14 3.22
C GLY A 542 -4.39 33.65 3.46
N LYS A 543 -5.14 34.10 4.49
CA LYS A 543 -5.08 35.50 4.98
C LYS A 543 -3.67 35.87 5.45
N GLU A 544 -3.01 34.93 6.11
CA GLU A 544 -1.59 34.99 6.45
C GLU A 544 -0.81 34.37 5.29
N LYS A 545 -0.27 35.23 4.43
CA LYS A 545 0.44 34.82 3.23
C LYS A 545 1.77 34.16 3.60
N LEU A 546 2.08 33.00 2.98
CA LEU A 546 3.40 32.39 3.07
C LEU A 546 4.37 33.04 2.08
N PHE A 547 5.64 33.14 2.49
CA PHE A 547 6.72 33.69 1.70
C PHE A 547 7.89 32.69 1.60
N LEU A 548 8.61 32.72 0.48
CA LEU A 548 9.86 32.00 0.32
C LEU A 548 10.97 32.66 1.15
N ASP A 549 11.81 31.87 1.82
CA ASP A 549 12.95 32.35 2.58
C ASP A 549 14.16 32.50 1.65
N ASN A 550 14.52 33.74 1.30
CA ASN A 550 15.71 34.00 0.49
C ASN A 550 16.95 34.15 1.37
N ASP A 551 17.32 33.03 2.01
CA ASP A 551 18.47 32.87 2.90
C ASP A 551 18.53 33.89 4.05
N VAL A 552 17.39 34.15 4.68
CA VAL A 552 17.30 35.01 5.87
C VAL A 552 17.93 34.29 7.07
N PRO A 553 18.94 34.90 7.72
CA PRO A 553 19.59 34.33 8.91
C PRO A 553 18.62 34.14 10.08
N ASP A 554 18.71 33.00 10.78
CA ASP A 554 17.84 32.69 11.91
C ASP A 554 18.12 33.57 13.14
N GLU A 555 19.34 34.10 13.26
CA GLU A 555 19.71 35.07 14.29
C GLU A 555 18.88 36.34 14.15
N LEU A 556 18.72 36.84 12.92
CA LEU A 556 17.94 38.07 12.66
C LEU A 556 16.45 37.85 12.89
N LYS A 557 15.91 36.67 12.51
CA LYS A 557 14.53 36.29 12.84
C LYS A 557 14.31 36.31 14.36
N THR A 558 15.26 35.75 15.12
CA THR A 558 15.20 35.72 16.60
C THR A 558 15.24 37.13 17.21
N ILE A 559 16.08 38.02 16.68
CA ILE A 559 16.16 39.43 17.11
C ILE A 559 14.80 40.12 16.93
N LEU A 560 14.22 40.00 15.74
CA LEU A 560 12.95 40.65 15.42
C LEU A 560 11.80 40.11 16.30
N THR A 561 11.69 38.79 16.44
CA THR A 561 10.69 38.14 17.30
C THR A 561 10.80 38.63 18.75
N GLY A 562 12.03 38.76 19.27
CA GLY A 562 12.27 39.29 20.62
C GLY A 562 11.87 40.77 20.78
N LEU A 563 12.00 41.57 19.72
CA LEU A 563 11.72 43.00 19.74
C LEU A 563 10.21 43.32 19.64
N THR A 564 9.49 42.68 18.72
CA THR A 564 8.12 43.06 18.35
C THR A 564 7.08 41.98 18.59
N LYS A 565 7.50 40.77 18.96
CA LYS A 565 6.69 39.53 18.93
C LYS A 565 6.25 39.10 17.52
N ASN A 566 6.69 39.79 16.46
CA ASN A 566 6.48 39.35 15.08
C ASN A 566 7.48 38.25 14.74
N ASP A 567 7.02 37.01 14.62
CA ASP A 567 7.87 35.89 14.23
C ASP A 567 7.81 35.65 12.73
N TRP A 568 8.89 35.99 12.03
CA TRP A 568 8.99 35.70 10.60
C TRP A 568 8.86 34.20 10.29
N LYS A 569 9.21 33.31 11.22
CA LYS A 569 9.02 31.86 11.06
C LYS A 569 7.55 31.46 10.94
N ASP A 570 6.61 32.32 11.34
CA ASP A 570 5.18 32.06 11.20
C ASP A 570 4.66 32.18 9.77
N PHE A 571 5.33 32.96 8.91
CA PHE A 571 4.92 33.18 7.53
C PHE A 571 6.00 32.83 6.49
N LEU A 572 7.21 32.44 6.90
CA LEU A 572 8.19 31.86 6.00
C LEU A 572 7.92 30.36 5.77
N LEU A 573 8.04 29.92 4.52
CA LEU A 573 7.96 28.51 4.14
C LEU A 573 9.09 27.73 4.82
N HIS A 574 8.79 26.50 5.23
CA HIS A 574 9.82 25.59 5.72
C HIS A 574 10.80 25.22 4.60
N LYS A 575 12.11 25.33 4.86
CA LYS A 575 13.18 25.20 3.83
C LYS A 575 13.11 23.92 3.01
N ASP A 576 12.80 22.78 3.63
CA ASP A 576 12.67 21.49 2.94
C ASP A 576 11.56 21.44 1.85
N TYR A 577 10.68 22.44 1.78
CA TYR A 577 9.56 22.50 0.83
C TYR A 577 9.80 23.51 -0.30
N GLU A 578 10.91 24.26 -0.27
CA GLU A 578 11.28 25.24 -1.31
C GLU A 578 11.67 24.59 -2.64
N ARG A 579 11.93 23.28 -2.64
CA ARG A 579 12.17 22.50 -3.87
C ARG A 579 11.00 22.54 -4.86
N ASN A 580 9.79 22.78 -4.37
CA ASN A 580 8.60 22.97 -5.18
C ASN A 580 8.50 24.43 -5.66
N THR A 581 9.21 24.75 -6.75
CA THR A 581 9.32 26.12 -7.29
C THR A 581 7.99 26.75 -7.72
N THR A 582 6.93 25.95 -7.87
CA THR A 582 5.57 26.38 -8.22
C THR A 582 4.66 26.57 -7.00
N LEU A 583 5.12 26.23 -5.78
CA LEU A 583 4.30 26.27 -4.57
C LEU A 583 4.01 27.70 -4.10
N ILE A 584 5.01 28.58 -4.16
CA ILE A 584 4.91 30.01 -3.86
C ILE A 584 5.52 30.78 -5.03
N ALA A 585 4.90 31.89 -5.43
CA ALA A 585 5.39 32.69 -6.54
C ALA A 585 6.74 33.35 -6.18
N ASP A 586 7.65 33.42 -7.15
CA ASP A 586 9.00 33.97 -6.96
C ASP A 586 9.01 35.43 -6.43
N LYS A 587 7.99 36.21 -6.80
CA LYS A 587 7.77 37.58 -6.33
C LYS A 587 7.47 37.68 -4.83
N ASP A 588 7.06 36.58 -4.19
CA ASP A 588 6.65 36.49 -2.79
C ASP A 588 7.80 35.92 -1.95
N LYS A 589 8.99 36.50 -2.13
CA LYS A 589 10.20 36.22 -1.36
C LYS A 589 10.42 37.26 -0.27
N LYS A 590 11.02 36.83 0.83
CA LYS A 590 11.54 37.70 1.88
C LYS A 590 13.05 37.53 1.96
N SER A 591 13.76 38.64 1.88
CA SER A 591 15.22 38.68 1.79
C SER A 591 15.86 39.18 3.07
N LEU A 592 17.19 39.04 3.15
CA LEU A 592 18.00 39.66 4.19
C LEU A 592 17.72 41.16 4.33
N LEU A 593 17.57 41.88 3.21
CA LEU A 593 17.35 43.34 3.25
C LEU A 593 16.01 43.69 3.90
N ASP A 594 14.97 42.88 3.66
CA ASP A 594 13.65 43.11 4.22
C ASP A 594 13.68 43.02 5.76
N ILE A 595 14.38 42.01 6.33
CA ILE A 595 14.38 41.81 7.79
C ILE A 595 15.21 42.85 8.52
N VAL A 596 16.37 43.22 7.96
CA VAL A 596 17.27 44.20 8.59
C VAL A 596 16.63 45.59 8.58
N VAL A 597 15.94 45.96 7.50
CA VAL A 597 15.17 47.21 7.43
C VAL A 597 14.00 47.20 8.39
N GLU A 598 13.28 46.08 8.54
CA GLU A 598 12.20 45.95 9.52
C GLU A 598 12.72 46.12 10.95
N ILE A 599 13.79 45.39 11.32
CA ILE A 599 14.44 45.52 12.64
C ILE A 599 14.89 46.97 12.89
N ASP A 600 15.54 47.61 11.92
CA ASP A 600 16.03 48.99 12.06
C ASP A 600 14.89 50.01 12.26
N ASN A 601 13.79 49.85 11.53
CA ASN A 601 12.59 50.66 11.71
C ASN A 601 11.96 50.46 13.09
N GLU A 602 11.87 49.22 13.56
CA GLU A 602 11.30 48.89 14.87
C GLU A 602 12.17 49.42 16.02
N LEU A 603 13.50 49.45 15.85
CA LEU A 603 14.40 50.11 16.79
C LEU A 603 14.23 51.63 16.78
N ARG A 604 14.13 52.24 15.60
CA ARG A 604 13.90 53.69 15.45
C ARG A 604 12.61 54.12 16.14
N ASP A 605 11.54 53.38 15.88
CA ASP A 605 10.18 53.72 16.30
C ASP A 605 9.85 53.18 17.71
N TYR A 606 10.82 52.54 18.38
CA TYR A 606 10.70 52.00 19.73
C TYR A 606 10.38 53.11 20.75
N ARG A 607 9.12 53.13 21.22
CA ARG A 607 8.58 54.16 22.13
C ARG A 607 8.61 53.81 23.61
N SER A 608 8.92 52.55 23.94
CA SER A 608 9.02 52.07 25.33
C SER A 608 10.37 52.44 25.94
N ASN A 609 10.62 52.06 27.20
CA ASN A 609 11.88 52.38 27.85
C ASN A 609 13.04 51.61 27.18
N ARG A 610 14.01 52.32 26.60
CA ARG A 610 15.18 51.74 25.92
C ARG A 610 16.15 51.02 26.85
N LYS A 611 15.94 51.13 28.17
CA LYS A 611 16.62 50.31 29.18
C LYS A 611 15.97 48.95 29.42
N GLU A 612 14.85 48.65 28.76
CA GLU A 612 14.22 47.33 28.85
C GLU A 612 15.11 46.25 28.22
N SER A 613 15.13 45.08 28.86
CA SER A 613 15.96 43.94 28.43
C SER A 613 15.76 43.59 26.95
N LYS A 614 14.55 43.62 26.42
CA LYS A 614 14.28 43.27 25.00
C LYS A 614 14.99 44.20 24.01
N PHE A 615 15.04 45.51 24.29
CA PHE A 615 15.73 46.49 23.43
C PHE A 615 17.24 46.30 23.50
N LEU A 616 17.78 46.16 24.72
CA LEU A 616 19.21 45.94 24.96
C LEU A 616 19.70 44.63 24.31
N THR A 617 18.93 43.56 24.46
CA THR A 617 19.22 42.26 23.83
C THR A 617 19.22 42.40 22.30
N ALA A 618 18.22 43.07 21.70
CA ALA A 618 18.18 43.27 20.26
C ALA A 618 19.40 44.05 19.74
N VAL A 619 19.73 45.18 20.38
CA VAL A 619 20.90 46.01 20.03
C VAL A 619 22.20 45.23 20.13
N ASN A 620 22.42 44.51 21.23
CA ASN A 620 23.64 43.71 21.43
C ASN A 620 23.74 42.57 20.42
N SER A 621 22.61 41.92 20.11
CA SER A 621 22.57 40.86 19.11
C SER A 621 22.83 41.39 17.69
N ILE A 622 22.41 42.61 17.35
CA ILE A 622 22.78 43.25 16.07
C ILE A 622 24.27 43.55 16.03
N PHE A 623 24.84 44.13 17.09
CA PHE A 623 26.29 44.36 17.17
C PHE A 623 27.07 43.06 16.98
N LYS A 624 26.65 42.01 17.68
CA LYS A 624 27.24 40.69 17.55
C LYS A 624 27.11 40.17 16.13
N TRP A 625 25.91 40.18 15.54
CA TRP A 625 25.68 39.68 14.19
C TRP A 625 26.50 40.43 13.13
N VAL A 626 26.59 41.76 13.22
CA VAL A 626 27.41 42.59 12.31
C VAL A 626 28.90 42.22 12.41
N ASN A 627 29.41 42.01 13.63
CA ASN A 627 30.80 41.64 13.86
C ASN A 627 31.10 40.20 13.44
N ASP A 628 30.25 39.24 13.81
CA ASP A 628 30.42 37.81 13.54
C ASP A 628 30.36 37.50 12.02
N ASN A 629 29.71 38.37 11.24
CA ASN A 629 29.59 38.25 9.78
C ASN A 629 30.51 39.21 8.99
N ASP A 630 31.49 39.85 9.65
CA ASP A 630 32.44 40.79 9.05
C ASP A 630 31.78 41.87 8.16
N ILE A 631 30.60 42.36 8.58
CA ILE A 631 29.83 43.33 7.80
C ILE A 631 30.53 44.69 7.88
N VAL A 632 31.17 45.09 6.78
CA VAL A 632 31.84 46.39 6.65
C VAL A 632 30.86 47.56 6.83
N GLU A 633 31.37 48.67 7.35
CA GLU A 633 30.59 49.86 7.75
C GLU A 633 29.66 50.39 6.63
N GLU A 634 30.09 50.34 5.37
CA GLU A 634 29.27 50.76 4.23
C GLU A 634 28.03 49.88 4.04
N LYS A 635 28.18 48.56 4.20
CA LYS A 635 27.11 47.58 4.09
C LYS A 635 26.20 47.61 5.32
N ALA A 636 26.78 47.85 6.51
CA ALA A 636 26.01 48.07 7.74
C ALA A 636 25.07 49.29 7.62
N LYS A 637 25.51 50.39 6.99
CA LYS A 637 24.67 51.57 6.73
C LYS A 637 23.52 51.32 5.76
N ILE A 638 23.63 50.29 4.90
CA ILE A 638 22.53 49.86 4.02
C ILE A 638 21.56 48.96 4.79
N TYR A 639 22.08 48.02 5.59
CA TYR A 639 21.27 47.05 6.32
C TYR A 639 20.55 47.64 7.54
N PHE A 640 21.24 48.50 8.32
CA PHE A 640 20.67 49.16 9.48
C PHE A 640 20.94 50.68 9.44
N PRO A 641 20.28 51.44 8.55
CA PRO A 641 20.55 52.86 8.36
C PRO A 641 20.45 53.71 9.64
N TRP A 642 19.39 53.53 10.43
CA TRP A 642 19.18 54.29 11.66
C TRP A 642 20.15 53.86 12.77
N PHE A 643 20.31 52.54 12.98
CA PHE A 643 21.23 51.99 13.97
C PHE A 643 22.67 52.46 13.71
N SER A 644 23.15 52.39 12.46
CA SER A 644 24.51 52.82 12.11
C SER A 644 24.71 54.33 12.31
N GLN A 645 23.70 55.16 12.01
CA GLN A 645 23.76 56.60 12.24
C GLN A 645 23.71 56.97 13.73
N ASN A 646 22.99 56.21 14.54
CA ASN A 646 22.76 56.50 15.96
C ASN A 646 23.61 55.62 16.90
N LYS A 647 24.56 54.86 16.36
CA LYS A 647 25.38 53.86 17.07
C LYS A 647 25.98 54.38 18.37
N ALA A 648 26.55 55.59 18.37
CA ALA A 648 27.13 56.21 19.56
C ALA A 648 26.09 56.50 20.65
N GLN A 649 24.93 57.03 20.27
CA GLN A 649 23.84 57.31 21.21
C GLN A 649 23.23 56.00 21.75
N ILE A 650 23.07 54.99 20.90
CA ILE A 650 22.54 53.68 21.30
C ILE A 650 23.45 53.03 22.34
N VAL A 651 24.77 53.07 22.15
CA VAL A 651 25.74 52.58 23.15
C VAL A 651 25.66 53.37 24.46
N LEU A 652 25.41 54.68 24.40
CA LEU A 652 25.19 55.47 25.62
C LEU A 652 23.86 55.12 26.33
N ASP A 653 22.84 54.76 25.56
CA ASP A 653 21.52 54.34 26.05
C ASP A 653 21.54 52.91 26.64
N THR A 654 22.52 52.06 26.27
CA THR A 654 22.65 50.70 26.81
C THR A 654 23.25 50.63 28.21
N PHE A 655 23.88 51.72 28.69
CA PHE A 655 24.35 51.81 30.06
C PHE A 655 23.17 51.88 31.04
N SER A 656 23.09 50.87 31.92
CA SER A 656 21.93 50.69 32.79
C SER A 656 21.93 51.70 33.94
N THR A 657 23.13 52.00 34.46
CA THR A 657 23.35 52.92 35.60
C THR A 657 24.23 54.10 35.22
N ASP A 658 24.16 55.18 36.00
CA ASP A 658 25.12 56.29 35.85
C ASP A 658 26.55 55.85 36.19
N GLN A 659 26.71 54.83 37.03
CA GLN A 659 27.99 54.19 37.32
C GLN A 659 28.62 53.54 36.06
N ASP A 660 27.82 52.88 35.22
CA ASP A 660 28.32 52.28 33.98
C ASP A 660 28.83 53.34 33.00
N ARG A 661 28.17 54.50 32.97
CA ARG A 661 28.60 55.66 32.17
C ARG A 661 29.89 56.24 32.70
N GLU A 662 29.99 56.42 34.01
CA GLU A 662 31.23 56.87 34.66
C GLU A 662 32.39 55.90 34.41
N ASN A 663 32.13 54.59 34.47
CA ASN A 663 33.12 53.55 34.16
C ASN A 663 33.56 53.62 32.69
N ALA A 664 32.63 53.79 31.75
CA ALA A 664 32.95 53.97 30.34
C ALA A 664 33.78 55.25 30.10
N PHE A 665 33.43 56.37 30.76
CA PHE A 665 34.22 57.60 30.72
C PHE A 665 35.61 57.43 31.33
N ALA A 666 35.74 56.70 32.45
CA ALA A 666 37.02 56.39 33.07
C ALA A 666 37.91 55.55 32.14
N ILE A 667 37.34 54.58 31.41
CA ILE A 667 38.04 53.80 30.40
C ILE A 667 38.55 54.70 29.26
N VAL A 668 37.71 55.61 28.76
CA VAL A 668 38.09 56.58 27.71
C VAL A 668 39.23 57.48 28.19
N GLN A 669 39.11 58.10 29.38
CA GLN A 669 40.11 59.00 29.93
C GLN A 669 41.43 58.31 30.29
N SER A 670 41.39 57.00 30.59
CA SER A 670 42.60 56.24 30.93
C SER A 670 43.61 56.12 29.78
N GLY A 671 43.18 56.34 28.53
CA GLY A 671 43.98 56.11 27.32
C GLY A 671 44.23 54.63 27.00
N LYS A 672 43.67 53.70 27.78
CA LYS A 672 43.91 52.24 27.67
C LYS A 672 42.88 51.51 26.81
N MET A 673 42.05 52.24 26.08
CA MET A 673 40.88 51.68 25.37
C MET A 673 41.25 50.54 24.42
N GLU A 674 42.33 50.66 23.64
CA GLU A 674 42.75 49.60 22.70
C GLU A 674 43.15 48.30 23.43
N VAL A 675 43.83 48.41 24.55
CA VAL A 675 44.31 47.25 25.34
C VAL A 675 43.15 46.61 26.10
N LEU A 676 42.27 47.41 26.70
CA LEU A 676 41.06 46.92 27.37
C LEU A 676 40.10 46.26 26.37
N ALA A 677 40.01 46.75 25.13
CA ALA A 677 39.26 46.08 24.07
C ALA A 677 39.88 44.71 23.70
N LYS A 678 41.20 44.56 23.73
CA LYS A 678 41.86 43.25 23.55
C LYS A 678 41.54 42.28 24.69
N ILE A 679 41.50 42.77 25.93
CA ILE A 679 41.11 41.98 27.11
C ILE A 679 39.64 41.56 26.99
N ALA A 680 38.74 42.49 26.65
CA ALA A 680 37.32 42.22 26.49
C ALA A 680 37.01 41.22 25.36
N LYS A 681 37.88 41.14 24.33
CA LYS A 681 37.77 40.17 23.23
C LYS A 681 38.50 38.84 23.50
N SER A 682 39.16 38.69 24.65
CA SER A 682 39.88 37.46 25.00
C SER A 682 38.93 36.40 25.59
N ASN A 683 39.42 35.17 25.76
CA ASN A 683 38.65 34.08 26.34
C ASN A 683 38.55 34.14 27.89
N LEU A 684 38.96 35.24 28.51
CA LEU A 684 38.93 35.41 29.97
C LEU A 684 37.49 35.65 30.43
N SER A 685 37.06 34.92 31.46
CA SER A 685 35.77 35.15 32.10
C SER A 685 35.79 36.40 32.98
N SER A 686 34.61 36.92 33.33
CA SER A 686 34.51 38.05 34.26
C SER A 686 35.17 37.73 35.62
N SER A 687 35.02 36.50 36.13
CA SER A 687 35.68 36.05 37.36
C SER A 687 37.20 35.97 37.23
N ASP A 688 37.73 35.64 36.05
CA ASP A 688 39.19 35.63 35.83
C ASP A 688 39.76 37.05 35.87
N ILE A 689 39.06 37.99 35.23
CA ILE A 689 39.45 39.41 35.22
C ILE A 689 39.33 39.99 36.64
N GLU A 690 38.27 39.62 37.37
CA GLU A 690 38.02 40.06 38.74
C GLU A 690 39.13 39.58 39.69
N LEU A 691 39.53 38.31 39.59
CA LEU A 691 40.65 37.74 40.34
C LEU A 691 41.97 38.50 40.08
N VAL A 692 42.23 38.86 38.82
CA VAL A 692 43.40 39.67 38.43
C VAL A 692 43.31 41.08 39.03
N THR A 693 42.13 41.70 39.05
CA THR A 693 41.94 43.04 39.62
C THR A 693 41.99 43.07 41.14
N GLU A 694 41.48 42.05 41.84
CA GLU A 694 41.56 41.95 43.30
C GLU A 694 43.00 41.70 43.77
N ASN A 695 43.78 40.99 42.96
CA ASN A 695 45.18 40.68 43.24
C ASN A 695 46.13 41.56 42.41
N ILE A 696 45.72 42.77 42.01
CA ILE A 696 46.49 43.63 41.09
C ILE A 696 47.93 43.89 41.58
N GLY A 697 48.15 43.90 42.91
CA GLY A 697 49.46 44.03 43.53
C GLY A 697 50.37 42.82 43.28
N GLU A 698 49.86 41.62 43.53
CA GLU A 698 50.58 40.36 43.27
C GLU A 698 50.74 40.10 41.76
N PHE A 699 49.72 40.43 40.97
CA PHE A 699 49.78 40.37 39.52
C PHE A 699 50.83 41.32 38.96
N LYS A 700 51.04 42.49 39.57
CA LYS A 700 52.12 43.41 39.20
C LYS A 700 53.50 42.82 39.54
N ILE A 701 53.64 42.11 40.66
CA ILE A 701 54.85 41.37 41.02
C ILE A 701 55.08 40.23 40.03
N PHE A 702 54.04 39.50 39.63
CA PHE A 702 54.11 38.47 38.59
C PHE A 702 54.48 39.03 37.22
N LEU A 703 53.91 40.19 36.84
CA LEU A 703 54.29 40.89 35.60
C LEU A 703 55.72 41.43 35.66
N ASP A 704 56.18 41.90 36.82
CA ASP A 704 57.58 42.29 37.04
C ASP A 704 58.49 41.05 37.00
N TRP A 705 58.05 39.90 37.50
CA TRP A 705 58.75 38.62 37.36
C TRP A 705 58.84 38.16 35.89
N ILE A 706 57.77 38.28 35.10
CA ILE A 706 57.79 38.02 33.65
C ILE A 706 58.72 39.00 32.93
N LYS A 707 58.70 40.29 33.31
CA LYS A 707 59.57 41.33 32.73
C LYS A 707 61.04 41.16 33.12
N ASN A 708 61.31 40.62 34.31
CA ASN A 708 62.65 40.43 34.87
C ASN A 708 63.14 38.99 34.73
N LYS A 709 62.91 38.35 33.57
CA LYS A 709 63.75 37.21 33.20
C LYS A 709 65.20 37.72 33.04
N VAL A 710 66.12 37.02 33.73
CA VAL A 710 67.59 37.19 33.75
C VAL A 710 68.09 38.09 34.90
N ASP A 711 68.24 37.55 36.11
CA ASP A 711 69.55 37.27 36.75
C ASP A 711 69.38 36.74 38.20
N ASP A 712 70.07 35.64 38.52
CA ASP A 712 69.97 34.88 39.79
C ASP A 712 70.77 35.50 40.96
N GLU A 713 71.39 36.66 40.78
CA GLU A 713 72.29 37.26 41.79
C GLU A 713 71.55 37.88 43.01
N TYR A 714 70.25 38.19 42.91
CA TYR A 714 69.56 39.03 43.89
C TYR A 714 68.83 38.29 45.03
N PHE A 715 68.81 36.96 45.04
CA PHE A 715 68.07 36.16 46.05
C PHE A 715 68.95 35.22 46.91
N ALA A 716 70.28 35.28 46.80
CA ALA A 716 71.18 34.54 47.66
C ALA A 716 71.47 35.33 48.96
N ASP A 717 70.85 34.95 50.07
CA ASP A 717 71.32 35.32 51.41
C ASP A 717 72.59 34.52 51.73
N GLU A 718 73.76 34.99 51.27
CA GLU A 718 75.07 34.34 51.47
C GLU A 718 75.38 34.13 52.97
N LEU A 719 74.82 34.94 53.87
CA LEU A 719 75.01 34.80 55.31
C LEU A 719 74.17 33.63 55.86
N GLY A 720 72.90 33.53 55.48
CA GLY A 720 72.03 32.42 55.89
C GLY A 720 72.43 31.05 55.31
N GLY A 721 72.95 31.01 54.08
CA GLY A 721 73.48 29.79 53.45
C GLY A 721 74.67 29.20 54.22
N ASN A 722 75.67 30.03 54.51
CA ASN A 722 76.89 29.61 55.21
C ASN A 722 76.64 29.10 56.64
N GLU A 723 75.71 29.71 57.37
CA GLU A 723 75.33 29.24 58.71
C GLU A 723 74.64 27.88 58.68
N GLY A 724 73.72 27.69 57.72
CA GLY A 724 73.04 26.40 57.55
C GLY A 724 73.97 25.28 57.10
N GLU A 725 74.90 25.56 56.19
CA GLU A 725 75.96 24.61 55.82
C GLU A 725 76.87 24.28 57.02
N SER A 726 77.24 25.28 57.83
CA SER A 726 78.05 25.06 59.05
C SER A 726 77.35 24.18 60.08
N PHE A 727 76.05 24.34 60.25
CA PHE A 727 75.21 23.48 61.09
C PHE A 727 75.20 22.04 60.56
N ILE A 728 74.96 21.85 59.26
CA ILE A 728 74.96 20.53 58.62
C ILE A 728 76.33 19.86 58.73
N TYR A 729 77.43 20.60 58.52
CA TYR A 729 78.78 20.07 58.68
C TYR A 729 79.02 19.52 60.09
N SER A 730 78.64 20.28 61.12
CA SER A 730 78.77 19.87 62.52
C SER A 730 77.94 18.60 62.81
N LEU A 731 76.72 18.54 62.27
CA LEU A 731 75.85 17.36 62.38
C LEU A 731 76.47 16.12 61.72
N LEU A 732 77.03 16.27 60.52
CA LEU A 732 77.67 15.18 59.78
C LEU A 732 78.95 14.68 60.47
N VAL A 733 79.81 15.59 60.93
CA VAL A 733 81.05 15.24 61.64
C VAL A 733 80.76 14.48 62.93
N SER A 734 79.73 14.88 63.67
CA SER A 734 79.30 14.19 64.89
C SER A 734 78.88 12.73 64.65
N LYS A 735 78.36 12.44 63.44
CA LYS A 735 77.80 11.14 63.08
C LYS A 735 78.76 10.22 62.32
N PHE A 736 79.67 10.79 61.52
CA PHE A 736 80.52 10.02 60.59
C PHE A 736 82.03 10.18 60.83
N GLN A 737 82.44 10.95 61.85
CA GLN A 737 83.83 11.35 62.12
C GLN A 737 84.39 12.33 61.08
N LYS A 738 85.27 13.23 61.52
CA LYS A 738 85.77 14.35 60.70
C LYS A 738 86.48 13.90 59.42
N ASP A 739 87.23 12.81 59.48
CA ASP A 739 88.03 12.28 58.36
C ASP A 739 87.18 11.66 57.24
N ASN A 740 85.86 11.56 57.43
CA ASN A 740 84.91 10.99 56.46
C ASN A 740 83.88 12.01 55.97
N VAL A 741 84.02 13.31 56.28
CA VAL A 741 83.10 14.37 55.81
C VAL A 741 83.89 15.44 55.07
N VAL A 742 83.67 15.53 53.76
CA VAL A 742 84.29 16.54 52.89
C VAL A 742 83.28 17.66 52.64
N TRP A 743 83.68 18.90 52.91
CA TRP A 743 82.92 20.10 52.56
C TRP A 743 83.33 20.52 51.14
N ALA A 744 82.54 20.10 50.17
CA ALA A 744 82.87 20.20 48.76
C ALA A 744 82.64 21.61 48.19
N SER A 745 81.57 22.30 48.61
CA SER A 745 81.28 23.67 48.14
C SER A 745 82.41 24.67 48.41
N LYS A 746 83.09 24.53 49.55
CA LYS A 746 84.30 25.33 49.88
C LYS A 746 85.49 25.08 48.95
N ASN A 747 85.48 23.99 48.20
CA ASN A 747 86.49 23.65 47.20
C ASN A 747 85.97 23.90 45.77
N ALA A 748 85.02 24.83 45.60
CA ALA A 748 84.42 25.21 44.31
C ALA A 748 83.62 24.10 43.60
N GLU A 749 83.14 23.09 44.34
CA GLU A 749 82.15 22.15 43.82
C GLU A 749 80.77 22.81 43.80
N ALA A 750 80.12 22.82 42.63
CA ALA A 750 78.82 23.48 42.42
C ALA A 750 77.65 22.48 42.32
N ARG A 751 77.92 21.18 42.39
CA ARG A 751 76.93 20.10 42.26
C ARG A 751 76.32 19.68 43.61
N PHE A 752 77.03 19.88 44.73
CA PHE A 752 76.60 19.55 46.09
C PHE A 752 77.51 20.25 47.11
N ASP A 753 77.05 20.38 48.36
CA ASP A 753 77.81 21.07 49.42
C ASP A 753 78.71 20.13 50.22
N PHE A 754 78.26 18.90 50.48
CA PHE A 754 79.01 17.91 51.25
C PHE A 754 79.07 16.54 50.59
N GLN A 755 80.19 15.85 50.80
CA GLN A 755 80.40 14.46 50.43
C GLN A 755 80.79 13.66 51.68
N VAL A 756 80.01 12.63 52.00
CA VAL A 756 80.23 11.75 53.16
C VAL A 756 80.79 10.42 52.68
N LEU A 757 81.87 9.94 53.30
CA LEU A 757 82.61 8.74 52.92
C LEU A 757 82.34 7.56 53.89
N ASN A 758 82.48 6.35 53.38
CA ASN A 758 82.56 5.11 54.17
C ASN A 758 83.98 4.93 54.76
N GLU A 759 84.15 3.93 55.64
CA GLU A 759 85.46 3.59 56.22
C GLU A 759 86.52 3.21 55.15
N ASP A 760 86.07 2.60 54.05
CA ASP A 760 86.90 2.25 52.87
C ASP A 760 87.17 3.44 51.92
N LYS A 761 86.80 4.66 52.33
CA LYS A 761 86.91 5.91 51.58
C LYS A 761 86.08 5.99 50.29
N THR A 762 85.12 5.09 50.08
CA THR A 762 84.12 5.24 49.01
C THR A 762 83.02 6.24 49.38
N THR A 763 82.43 6.93 48.40
CA THR A 763 81.32 7.87 48.67
C THR A 763 80.07 7.15 49.14
N ARG A 764 79.61 7.54 50.33
CA ARG A 764 78.35 7.11 50.93
C ARG A 764 77.19 7.99 50.48
N PHE A 765 77.28 9.30 50.66
CA PHE A 765 76.22 10.26 50.30
C PHE A 765 76.79 11.61 49.80
N TYR A 766 76.04 12.28 48.93
CA TYR A 766 76.20 13.68 48.57
C TYR A 766 75.05 14.48 49.18
N ILE A 767 75.33 15.66 49.73
CA ILE A 767 74.34 16.46 50.45
C ILE A 767 74.38 17.90 49.94
N ASP A 768 73.22 18.42 49.56
CA ASP A 768 72.99 19.81 49.19
C ASP A 768 72.14 20.50 50.25
N VAL A 769 72.58 21.64 50.75
CA VAL A 769 71.96 22.35 51.87
C VAL A 769 71.13 23.50 51.33
N LYS A 770 69.84 23.50 51.71
CA LYS A 770 68.91 24.60 51.41
C LYS A 770 68.43 25.21 52.72
N THR A 771 68.97 26.37 53.08
CA THR A 771 68.57 27.10 54.28
C THR A 771 67.34 27.96 54.00
N THR A 772 66.38 27.95 54.92
CA THR A 772 65.23 28.86 54.90
C THR A 772 65.12 29.57 56.26
N SER A 773 64.98 30.90 56.24
CA SER A 773 64.93 31.78 57.42
C SER A 773 63.54 31.87 58.08
N SER A 774 62.57 31.08 57.61
CA SER A 774 61.21 30.99 58.16
C SER A 774 60.97 29.65 58.87
N GLY A 775 60.25 29.69 60.00
CA GLY A 775 59.96 28.50 60.81
C GLY A 775 59.08 27.47 60.09
N ILE A 776 59.07 26.23 60.60
CA ILE A 776 58.42 25.04 59.99
C ILE A 776 56.93 25.23 59.64
N ALA A 777 56.22 26.19 60.24
CA ALA A 777 54.78 26.38 60.04
C ALA A 777 54.41 27.05 58.69
N ASN A 778 55.33 27.73 57.98
CA ASN A 778 55.05 28.47 56.73
C ASN A 778 55.76 27.87 55.49
N THR A 779 56.10 26.58 55.52
CA THR A 779 57.02 25.96 54.55
C THR A 779 56.39 25.52 53.22
N ASP A 780 55.07 25.39 53.15
CA ASP A 780 54.37 24.90 51.95
C ASP A 780 54.30 25.95 50.83
N SER A 781 54.57 27.22 51.17
CA SER A 781 54.48 28.38 50.27
C SER A 781 55.83 28.87 49.74
N ILE A 782 56.96 28.26 50.14
CA ILE A 782 58.29 28.71 49.71
C ILE A 782 58.99 27.59 48.90
N PRO A 783 59.11 27.75 47.57
CA PRO A 783 59.86 26.82 46.74
C PRO A 783 61.36 26.88 47.07
N PHE A 784 62.07 25.75 46.94
CA PHE A 784 63.52 25.74 46.90
C PHE A 784 64.00 25.51 45.47
N PHE A 785 65.09 26.17 45.09
CA PHE A 785 65.62 26.13 43.73
C PHE A 785 66.80 25.17 43.65
N MET A 786 66.83 24.36 42.60
CA MET A 786 67.96 23.51 42.25
C MET A 786 68.68 24.09 41.03
N ARG A 787 70.01 24.24 41.13
CA ARG A 787 70.84 24.73 40.03
C ARG A 787 70.92 23.70 38.91
N LEU A 788 71.16 24.13 37.68
CA LEU A 788 71.34 23.21 36.55
C LEU A 788 72.50 22.23 36.79
N SER A 789 73.58 22.65 37.45
CA SER A 789 74.69 21.77 37.86
C SER A 789 74.23 20.64 38.80
N GLN A 790 73.31 20.93 39.72
CA GLN A 790 72.74 19.95 40.64
C GLN A 790 71.79 19.00 39.92
N TRP A 791 70.94 19.52 39.02
CA TRP A 791 70.07 18.71 38.18
C TRP A 791 70.86 17.75 37.27
N ASN A 792 71.89 18.26 36.60
CA ASN A 792 72.75 17.44 35.74
C ASN A 792 73.51 16.39 36.55
N PHE A 793 73.92 16.71 37.78
CA PHE A 793 74.58 15.74 38.64
C PHE A 793 73.68 14.58 39.08
N LEU A 794 72.37 14.83 39.26
CA LEU A 794 71.40 13.77 39.54
C LEU A 794 71.29 12.74 38.40
N ASP A 795 71.69 13.10 37.18
CA ASP A 795 71.76 12.17 36.03
C ASP A 795 73.04 11.34 36.00
N GLU A 796 74.06 11.71 36.77
CA GLU A 796 75.31 10.98 36.80
C GLU A 796 75.18 9.70 37.65
N ASN A 797 75.72 8.58 37.16
CA ASN A 797 75.68 7.30 37.87
C ASN A 797 76.31 7.37 39.28
N GLU A 798 77.20 8.33 39.52
CA GLU A 798 77.83 8.51 40.83
C GLU A 798 76.88 9.03 41.91
N SER A 799 75.88 9.85 41.56
CA SER A 799 74.92 10.42 42.51
C SER A 799 73.72 9.51 42.81
N LYS A 800 73.52 8.48 41.97
CA LYS A 800 72.39 7.55 42.04
C LYS A 800 72.29 6.91 43.44
N ASP A 801 71.11 7.02 44.04
CA ASP A 801 70.81 6.54 45.40
C ASP A 801 71.64 7.15 46.53
N LYS A 802 72.44 8.18 46.23
CA LYS A 802 73.38 8.79 47.17
C LYS A 802 73.14 10.29 47.39
N TYR A 803 72.28 10.94 46.61
CA TYR A 803 72.02 12.38 46.74
C TYR A 803 70.91 12.72 47.74
N TYR A 804 71.19 13.66 48.63
CA TYR A 804 70.26 14.15 49.63
C TYR A 804 70.17 15.67 49.59
N ILE A 805 68.98 16.21 49.82
CA ILE A 805 68.80 17.62 50.15
C ILE A 805 68.60 17.72 51.66
N ALA A 806 69.43 18.52 52.32
CA ALA A 806 69.27 18.92 53.69
C ALA A 806 68.54 20.27 53.73
N ARG A 807 67.26 20.26 54.09
CA ARG A 807 66.51 21.49 54.31
C ARG A 807 66.73 21.96 55.74
N VAL A 808 67.38 23.11 55.90
CA VAL A 808 67.71 23.71 57.20
C VAL A 808 66.71 24.81 57.52
N PHE A 809 66.07 24.69 58.68
CA PHE A 809 65.12 25.67 59.21
C PHE A 809 65.80 26.45 60.34
N ARG A 810 65.89 27.76 60.17
CA ARG A 810 66.38 28.68 61.21
C ARG A 810 65.17 29.33 61.88
N HIS A 811 65.02 29.15 63.19
CA HIS A 811 64.00 29.82 63.99
C HIS A 811 64.60 30.25 65.33
N ASN A 812 64.62 31.57 65.61
CA ASN A 812 65.14 32.14 66.87
C ASN A 812 66.53 31.60 67.26
N GLU A 813 67.48 31.57 66.31
CA GLU A 813 68.86 31.07 66.48
C GLU A 813 69.00 29.55 66.71
N GLU A 814 67.90 28.80 66.79
CA GLU A 814 67.94 27.34 66.74
C GLU A 814 67.85 26.84 65.28
N PHE A 815 68.70 25.86 64.97
CA PHE A 815 68.72 25.19 63.68
C PHE A 815 68.14 23.78 63.81
N SER A 816 67.25 23.43 62.89
CA SER A 816 66.81 22.05 62.68
C SER A 816 66.93 21.68 61.21
N ALA A 817 67.22 20.41 60.92
CA ALA A 817 67.36 19.93 59.55
C ALA A 817 66.48 18.71 59.29
N LYS A 818 65.87 18.69 58.10
CA LYS A 818 65.24 17.50 57.52
C LYS A 818 65.99 17.11 56.26
N PHE A 819 66.20 15.81 56.08
CA PHE A 819 66.90 15.27 54.93
C PHE A 819 65.91 14.57 54.01
N LEU A 820 65.96 14.91 52.72
CA LEU A 820 65.19 14.27 51.67
C LEU A 820 66.16 13.55 50.73
N LYS A 821 66.00 12.23 50.58
CA LYS A 821 66.73 11.49 49.56
C LYS A 821 66.11 11.77 48.20
N ILE A 822 66.92 12.12 47.22
CA ILE A 822 66.47 12.26 45.84
C ILE A 822 66.96 11.07 45.04
N ASN A 823 66.00 10.31 44.51
CA ASN A 823 66.24 9.25 43.56
C ASN A 823 65.60 9.67 42.24
N LYS A 824 66.42 9.84 41.21
CA LYS A 824 65.93 9.94 39.83
C LYS A 824 65.72 8.52 39.31
N GLU A 825 64.54 7.96 39.59
CA GLU A 825 64.05 6.80 38.84
C GLU A 825 63.35 7.32 37.57
N ASN A 826 63.59 6.69 36.42
CA ASN A 826 62.94 7.07 35.16
C ASN A 826 61.41 6.98 35.35
N ILE A 827 60.75 8.12 35.50
CA ILE A 827 59.31 8.28 35.30
C ILE A 827 59.06 8.54 33.82
#